data_AF-N9UXM4-F1
#
_entry.id   AF-N9UXM4-F1
#
_cell.length_a   1.000
_cell.length_b   1.000
_cell.length_c   1.000
_cell.angle_alpha   90.00
_cell.angle_beta   90.00
_cell.angle_gamma   90.00
#
_symmetry.space_group_name_H-M   'P 1'
#
loop_
_entity.id
_entity.type
_entity.pdbx_description
1 polymer ?
#
loop_
_entity_poly.entity_id
_entity_poly.type
_entity_poly.pdbx_seq_one_letter_code
_entity_poly.pdbx_strand_id
1 'polypeptide(L)'
;MGCYIYYESNKNVLNYGFYNGNNCIYSGKGWQYNGPNLNSNKFIFKSDCCENGLPYMSVLINEAASTEFSFEADASIKHLFVRPAWGKGKYTQFNLEKYKSLLYITVERKECFDDTETQENLLIYDKPAIFHTTLCSKTYISWEMEDRPYLYLYQNVNDTAKKEIWVKEIYKEGCWYAFNTNGQQKIPDTITNGVLKEVSNIQGFRRYVICKGQTEPQPDSSCKITTGSTDVQISRSTINYPDCLYNGSLYTLTVPNSYTTIRFFNDYGLEWNGIYFEKRTNPLNIIISKKNILKVSGSSVTLPNQPIRVDGYISFNILVLSNVETGNHYFQELSAERIDDSSITTDKVLFIGKELKSSNENIKSVSCGSSNRFVKVESQIQCGCVYSDGYDVDDCSEISSTADALIKESIMLTIKSDSFKESDSYWYSINYKPGDGQFSGTLIASNCQIGGSISLVGKLKCTKLILQSDTTIAITPSGVLDVSTLETNTNKISITTQSENSLIIGSITTSSEVNIIGALSELKKLTVSQNAKIMFSSVITIDSIYVDPSTQTNTDYTIINQYKTTINELITTTKLSLKISNLIFGPNIKSIYINKLTTDKPLTLSNSVTTLVIDSIDIKFIPPTFFIITNKSENELKVTINSASGIEEPFYLMSLKERKVTFTNSMKTMCDEQIAIFGTVDDGLCENKGYGKKTCYKRDESQYYYESESSSFFDYSCPGHKSQYVTSTLYISASTINIGNDEYYSNIFVVSPTTITVSNYELPLTLQANVVIAGDMNSILVKTNDKHTINTKGGNNQNLIIADTSSCGINDSLSVIEADGICTIGYSTPTGMKCKKCRYGFNSDGSCIVVSSTDVHNCIIISPNGKYCLRCNTGFYIENGNCLPCGQNCLTCDSSQCFICEDNYINDKSDEKNCIQNFTVCSFSKNNICLKCPQGKMIDSDHTGCSTSCVDGCYLCQDNTNCDICNISANAIKSSTTCSVTSNSINVSNSGIIQCLPGYYLSETSTCTSCNSGELHCMTCYSVSSNVVCSSCADGYIMTTSGTCVSKESVSCKQVSKSTCLICDDS
;
A
#
# COMPACT_ATOMS: atom_id res chain seq x y z
N MET A 1 68.26 -48.00 -5.36
CA MET A 1 67.77 -47.88 -3.97
C MET A 1 66.72 -48.95 -3.76
N GLY A 2 66.70 -49.63 -2.61
CA GLY A 2 65.65 -50.59 -2.26
C GLY A 2 64.55 -49.94 -1.43
N CYS A 3 63.34 -50.50 -1.46
CA CYS A 3 62.21 -50.09 -0.64
C CYS A 3 61.84 -51.17 0.39
N TYR A 4 61.17 -50.77 1.47
CA TYR A 4 60.67 -51.68 2.52
C TYR A 4 59.15 -51.93 2.49
N ILE A 5 58.39 -51.20 1.67
CA ILE A 5 56.94 -51.38 1.54
C ILE A 5 56.52 -51.38 0.08
N TYR A 6 55.69 -52.37 -0.26
CA TYR A 6 54.99 -52.49 -1.52
C TYR A 6 53.47 -52.59 -1.24
N TYR A 7 52.71 -51.60 -1.71
CA TYR A 7 51.25 -51.63 -1.63
C TYR A 7 50.66 -52.28 -2.89
N GLU A 8 49.88 -53.34 -2.70
CA GLU A 8 49.14 -54.01 -3.77
C GLU A 8 47.70 -53.49 -3.82
N SER A 9 47.49 -52.46 -4.63
CA SER A 9 46.22 -51.72 -4.74
C SER A 9 45.01 -52.61 -5.03
N ASN A 10 45.15 -53.60 -5.91
CA ASN A 10 44.06 -54.49 -6.29
C ASN A 10 43.54 -55.38 -5.15
N LYS A 11 44.27 -55.49 -4.03
CA LYS A 11 43.89 -56.34 -2.88
C LYS A 11 43.75 -55.58 -1.56
N ASN A 12 44.09 -54.28 -1.54
CA ASN A 12 44.27 -53.47 -0.32
C ASN A 12 45.24 -54.15 0.68
N VAL A 13 46.44 -54.50 0.18
CA VAL A 13 47.47 -55.22 0.94
C VAL A 13 48.76 -54.41 1.01
N LEU A 14 49.24 -54.14 2.22
CA LEU A 14 50.58 -53.64 2.50
C LEU A 14 51.53 -54.81 2.72
N ASN A 15 52.49 -54.99 1.80
CA ASN A 15 53.56 -55.98 1.92
C ASN A 15 54.82 -55.30 2.47
N TYR A 16 55.25 -55.68 3.67
CA TYR A 16 56.48 -55.19 4.30
C TYR A 16 57.64 -56.18 4.10
N GLY A 17 58.76 -55.68 3.58
CA GLY A 17 60.00 -56.41 3.29
C GLY A 17 60.85 -55.69 2.23
N PHE A 18 62.11 -56.11 2.03
CA PHE A 18 63.03 -55.45 1.11
C PHE A 18 62.77 -55.79 -0.37
N TYR A 19 62.47 -54.78 -1.19
CA TYR A 19 62.22 -54.88 -2.63
C TYR A 19 63.13 -53.97 -3.46
N ASN A 20 63.61 -54.45 -4.61
CA ASN A 20 64.42 -53.66 -5.56
C ASN A 20 63.52 -52.95 -6.60
N GLY A 21 63.34 -51.63 -6.49
CA GLY A 21 62.58 -50.85 -7.49
C GLY A 21 62.32 -49.39 -7.09
N ASN A 22 61.87 -48.58 -8.05
CA ASN A 22 61.64 -47.13 -7.89
C ASN A 22 60.29 -46.75 -7.25
N ASN A 23 59.41 -47.69 -6.95
CA ASN A 23 58.05 -47.42 -6.43
C ASN A 23 58.02 -47.41 -4.89
N CYS A 24 58.75 -46.49 -4.28
CA CYS A 24 58.83 -46.40 -2.82
C CYS A 24 57.62 -45.69 -2.20
N ILE A 25 56.88 -46.35 -1.31
CA ILE A 25 55.72 -45.76 -0.62
C ILE A 25 55.88 -45.93 0.90
N TYR A 26 56.09 -44.81 1.61
CA TYR A 26 56.16 -44.77 3.09
C TYR A 26 54.85 -44.28 3.73
N SER A 27 53.91 -43.81 2.91
CA SER A 27 52.58 -43.38 3.32
C SER A 27 51.63 -43.46 2.13
N GLY A 28 50.43 -43.97 2.34
CA GLY A 28 49.33 -43.94 1.40
C GLY A 28 48.12 -43.22 2.01
N LYS A 29 47.01 -43.22 1.29
CA LYS A 29 45.77 -42.64 1.81
C LYS A 29 45.23 -43.50 2.96
N GLY A 30 45.15 -42.90 4.15
CA GLY A 30 44.70 -43.54 5.40
C GLY A 30 45.75 -44.37 6.14
N TRP A 31 47.01 -44.41 5.71
CA TRP A 31 48.07 -45.11 6.44
C TRP A 31 49.45 -44.47 6.25
N GLN A 32 50.28 -44.56 7.28
CA GLN A 32 51.68 -44.15 7.26
C GLN A 32 52.53 -45.23 7.92
N TYR A 33 53.66 -45.54 7.31
CA TYR A 33 54.72 -46.34 7.92
C TYR A 33 55.85 -45.43 8.35
N ASN A 34 56.09 -45.36 9.65
CA ASN A 34 57.31 -44.78 10.16
C ASN A 34 58.40 -45.86 10.12
N GLY A 35 59.52 -45.51 9.48
CA GLY A 35 60.64 -46.41 9.21
C GLY A 35 61.23 -47.09 10.45
N PRO A 36 62.22 -47.97 10.27
CA PRO A 36 62.77 -48.78 11.36
C PRO A 36 63.37 -47.89 12.46
N ASN A 37 62.58 -47.64 13.50
CA ASN A 37 63.03 -47.07 14.76
C ASN A 37 63.80 -48.15 15.53
N LEU A 38 64.63 -47.73 16.49
CA LEU A 38 65.51 -48.62 17.27
C LEU A 38 64.78 -49.78 18.01
N ASN A 39 63.45 -49.73 18.18
CA ASN A 39 62.68 -50.67 19.00
C ASN A 39 61.61 -51.50 18.24
N SER A 40 60.98 -50.96 17.18
CA SER A 40 59.92 -51.64 16.42
C SER A 40 59.58 -50.92 15.12
N ASN A 41 59.00 -51.65 14.17
CA ASN A 41 58.35 -51.12 12.97
C ASN A 41 56.97 -50.55 13.34
N LYS A 42 56.62 -49.34 12.88
CA LYS A 42 55.38 -48.68 13.29
C LYS A 42 54.46 -48.32 12.12
N PHE A 43 53.30 -48.95 12.09
CA PHE A 43 52.19 -48.63 11.20
C PHE A 43 51.20 -47.71 11.94
N ILE A 44 50.81 -46.62 11.28
CA ILE A 44 49.89 -45.61 11.79
C ILE A 44 48.73 -45.49 10.81
N PHE A 45 47.52 -45.88 11.23
CA PHE A 45 46.31 -45.68 10.45
C PHE A 45 45.69 -44.31 10.75
N LYS A 46 45.18 -43.63 9.73
CA LYS A 46 44.70 -42.23 9.77
C LYS A 46 43.33 -42.07 9.12
N SER A 47 42.80 -40.85 9.08
CA SER A 47 41.64 -40.46 8.28
C SER A 47 41.66 -41.02 6.85
N ASP A 48 40.46 -41.24 6.31
CA ASP A 48 40.24 -41.84 4.99
C ASP A 48 40.91 -43.19 4.78
N CYS A 49 40.53 -44.18 5.59
CA CYS A 49 41.09 -45.53 5.54
C CYS A 49 41.24 -46.07 4.12
N CYS A 50 42.51 -46.44 3.88
CA CYS A 50 42.89 -47.59 3.09
C CYS A 50 42.59 -47.41 1.59
N GLU A 51 43.20 -46.36 1.04
CA GLU A 51 43.41 -46.03 -0.38
C GLU A 51 42.17 -46.09 -1.28
N ASN A 52 41.75 -47.29 -1.66
CA ASN A 52 40.55 -47.54 -2.46
C ASN A 52 39.23 -47.16 -1.74
N GLY A 53 39.29 -46.61 -0.52
CA GLY A 53 38.13 -46.27 0.31
C GLY A 53 37.44 -47.49 0.92
N LEU A 54 38.09 -48.65 0.89
CA LEU A 54 37.60 -49.86 1.53
C LEU A 54 37.83 -49.77 3.04
N PRO A 55 36.87 -50.16 3.89
CA PRO A 55 36.96 -49.98 5.34
C PRO A 55 37.91 -50.99 6.03
N TYR A 56 38.81 -51.62 5.29
CA TYR A 56 39.74 -52.63 5.79
C TYR A 56 41.13 -52.49 5.18
N MET A 57 42.17 -52.94 5.89
CA MET A 57 43.52 -53.10 5.36
C MET A 57 44.11 -54.45 5.77
N SER A 58 44.88 -55.05 4.86
CA SER A 58 45.68 -56.24 5.13
C SER A 58 47.16 -55.88 5.19
N VAL A 59 47.86 -56.24 6.27
CA VAL A 59 49.31 -56.01 6.42
C VAL A 59 50.02 -57.35 6.49
N LEU A 60 50.77 -57.67 5.43
CA LEU A 60 51.60 -58.87 5.33
C LEU A 60 53.05 -58.49 5.64
N ILE A 61 53.57 -59.03 6.74
CA ILE A 61 54.93 -58.81 7.20
C ILE A 61 55.76 -60.01 6.75
N ASN A 62 56.71 -59.80 5.85
CA ASN A 62 57.55 -60.87 5.29
C ASN A 62 58.93 -60.99 5.98
N GLU A 63 59.29 -60.04 6.84
CA GLU A 63 60.56 -60.01 7.59
C GLU A 63 60.34 -60.02 9.11
N ALA A 64 61.19 -60.74 9.84
CA ALA A 64 61.07 -60.98 11.28
C ALA A 64 61.38 -59.73 12.14
N ALA A 65 60.35 -58.93 12.44
CA ALA A 65 60.49 -57.70 13.23
C ALA A 65 59.32 -57.49 14.22
N SER A 66 59.63 -56.91 15.39
CA SER A 66 58.61 -56.44 16.33
C SER A 66 57.85 -55.28 15.68
N THR A 67 56.53 -55.35 15.70
CA THR A 67 55.68 -54.43 14.92
C THR A 67 54.56 -53.86 15.78
N GLU A 68 54.39 -52.54 15.72
CA GLU A 68 53.32 -51.78 16.37
C GLU A 68 52.31 -51.28 15.33
N PHE A 69 51.04 -51.58 15.56
CA PHE A 69 49.89 -50.99 14.89
C PHE A 69 49.25 -49.96 15.82
N SER A 70 49.15 -48.75 15.33
CA SER A 70 48.59 -47.61 16.04
C SER A 70 47.65 -46.83 15.14
N PHE A 71 46.78 -46.02 15.74
CA PHE A 71 45.69 -45.34 15.05
C PHE A 71 45.69 -43.87 15.46
N GLU A 72 45.34 -42.99 14.54
CA GLU A 72 45.04 -41.58 14.83
C GLU A 72 43.56 -41.38 15.15
N ALA A 73 43.24 -40.23 15.73
CA ALA A 73 41.92 -39.92 16.29
C ALA A 73 40.80 -39.78 15.24
N ASP A 74 41.15 -39.82 13.97
CA ASP A 74 40.28 -39.69 12.80
C ASP A 74 40.26 -40.96 11.93
N ALA A 75 40.97 -42.03 12.34
CA ALA A 75 41.09 -43.26 11.58
C ALA A 75 39.74 -43.96 11.38
N SER A 76 39.40 -44.24 10.12
CA SER A 76 38.12 -44.84 9.71
C SER A 76 38.20 -46.33 9.34
N ILE A 77 39.31 -46.99 9.67
CA ILE A 77 39.55 -48.42 9.42
C ILE A 77 38.69 -49.29 10.35
N LYS A 78 37.73 -50.03 9.78
CA LYS A 78 36.83 -50.93 10.56
C LYS A 78 37.45 -52.30 10.79
N HIS A 79 38.30 -52.78 9.87
CA HIS A 79 38.90 -54.11 9.94
C HIS A 79 40.39 -54.10 9.59
N LEU A 80 41.25 -54.55 10.51
CA LEU A 80 42.68 -54.74 10.28
C LEU A 80 43.01 -56.23 10.23
N PHE A 81 43.47 -56.72 9.08
CA PHE A 81 44.06 -58.05 8.94
C PHE A 81 45.58 -57.92 9.05
N VAL A 82 46.22 -58.70 9.91
CA VAL A 82 47.68 -58.73 10.05
C VAL A 82 48.18 -60.15 9.91
N ARG A 83 49.12 -60.37 8.99
CA ARG A 83 49.90 -61.60 8.91
C ARG A 83 51.34 -61.31 9.33
N PRO A 84 51.67 -61.45 10.62
CA PRO A 84 53.02 -61.20 11.12
C PRO A 84 54.00 -62.29 10.65
N ALA A 85 55.24 -61.90 10.37
CA ALA A 85 56.34 -62.84 10.16
C ALA A 85 56.64 -63.60 11.46
N TRP A 86 57.11 -64.84 11.35
CA TRP A 86 57.67 -65.56 12.49
C TRP A 86 59.09 -65.04 12.80
N GLY A 87 59.40 -64.90 14.08
CA GLY A 87 60.72 -64.54 14.57
C GLY A 87 60.74 -64.58 16.09
N LYS A 88 61.62 -65.41 16.65
CA LYS A 88 61.75 -65.59 18.09
C LYS A 88 61.97 -64.25 18.81
N GLY A 89 61.23 -64.02 19.90
CA GLY A 89 61.34 -62.81 20.72
C GLY A 89 60.84 -61.53 20.03
N LYS A 90 60.01 -61.65 18.98
CA LYS A 90 59.34 -60.52 18.32
C LYS A 90 57.88 -60.47 18.77
N TYR A 91 57.36 -59.27 18.98
CA TYR A 91 55.96 -59.07 19.39
C TYR A 91 55.15 -58.35 18.31
N THR A 92 53.84 -58.58 18.34
CA THR A 92 52.86 -57.83 17.52
C THR A 92 51.98 -57.00 18.46
N GLN A 93 52.10 -55.69 18.42
CA GLN A 93 51.42 -54.77 19.34
C GLN A 93 50.31 -54.01 18.65
N PHE A 94 49.14 -53.97 19.27
CA PHE A 94 47.97 -53.21 18.85
C PHE A 94 47.70 -52.14 19.90
N ASN A 95 47.98 -50.88 19.58
CA ASN A 95 47.79 -49.74 20.45
C ASN A 95 46.53 -48.95 20.04
N LEU A 96 45.46 -49.09 20.82
CA LEU A 96 44.15 -48.49 20.50
C LEU A 96 43.92 -47.10 21.13
N GLU A 97 44.96 -46.46 21.70
CA GLU A 97 44.88 -45.18 22.45
C GLU A 97 43.96 -44.12 21.84
N LYS A 98 44.00 -43.94 20.52
CA LYS A 98 43.27 -42.87 19.83
C LYS A 98 42.14 -43.37 18.92
N TYR A 99 41.98 -44.68 18.74
CA TYR A 99 41.04 -45.20 17.74
C TYR A 99 39.58 -45.03 18.17
N LYS A 100 38.78 -44.23 17.46
CA LYS A 100 37.48 -43.75 17.98
C LYS A 100 36.26 -44.67 17.83
N SER A 101 36.34 -45.81 17.14
CA SER A 101 35.16 -46.65 16.83
C SER A 101 35.33 -48.10 17.33
N LEU A 102 34.51 -49.02 16.84
CA LEU A 102 34.73 -50.47 16.97
C LEU A 102 35.75 -50.92 15.91
N LEU A 103 36.83 -51.57 16.33
CA LEU A 103 37.83 -52.15 15.43
C LEU A 103 37.73 -53.68 15.46
N TYR A 104 37.67 -54.31 14.29
CA TYR A 104 37.92 -55.74 14.16
C TYR A 104 39.40 -55.96 13.81
N ILE A 105 40.12 -56.72 14.64
CA ILE A 105 41.51 -57.11 14.41
C ILE A 105 41.54 -58.62 14.14
N THR A 106 42.09 -59.01 12.99
CA THR A 106 42.34 -60.42 12.63
C THR A 106 43.85 -60.64 12.52
N VAL A 107 44.41 -61.48 13.37
CA VAL A 107 45.81 -61.93 13.29
C VAL A 107 45.88 -63.29 12.63
N GLU A 108 46.33 -63.32 11.38
CA GLU A 108 46.57 -64.54 10.63
C GLU A 108 47.95 -65.10 10.95
N ARG A 109 48.01 -66.13 11.80
CA ARG A 109 49.25 -66.88 12.08
C ARG A 109 49.36 -68.05 11.09
N LYS A 110 50.59 -68.32 10.63
CA LYS A 110 50.94 -69.55 9.87
C LYS A 110 51.39 -70.70 10.77
N GLU A 111 51.98 -70.35 11.92
CA GLU A 111 52.59 -71.25 12.89
C GLU A 111 52.21 -70.78 14.31
N CYS A 112 52.20 -71.71 15.26
CA CYS A 112 51.97 -71.40 16.67
C CYS A 112 53.21 -70.79 17.34
N PHE A 113 53.04 -70.27 18.56
CA PHE A 113 54.17 -69.83 19.39
C PHE A 113 54.80 -71.01 20.14
N ASP A 114 55.99 -71.41 19.69
CA ASP A 114 56.81 -72.45 20.33
C ASP A 114 57.81 -71.87 21.36
N ASP A 115 57.75 -70.55 21.61
CA ASP A 115 58.62 -69.83 22.55
C ASP A 115 57.82 -68.94 23.53
N THR A 116 58.47 -68.53 24.62
CA THR A 116 57.83 -67.79 25.73
C THR A 116 57.78 -66.27 25.56
N GLU A 117 58.52 -65.72 24.60
CA GLU A 117 58.81 -64.29 24.41
C GLU A 117 57.95 -63.67 23.29
N THR A 118 57.60 -64.46 22.27
CA THR A 118 56.73 -64.06 21.16
C THR A 118 55.27 -63.98 21.62
N GLN A 119 54.62 -62.83 21.41
CA GLN A 119 53.26 -62.55 21.91
C GLN A 119 52.50 -61.50 21.08
N GLU A 120 51.18 -61.49 21.18
CA GLU A 120 50.34 -60.34 20.80
C GLU A 120 50.06 -59.44 22.01
N ASN A 121 50.42 -58.17 21.94
CA ASN A 121 50.08 -57.17 22.96
C ASN A 121 48.86 -56.36 22.49
N LEU A 122 47.80 -56.34 23.29
CA LEU A 122 46.58 -55.59 22.99
C LEU A 122 46.36 -54.50 24.06
N LEU A 123 46.75 -53.27 23.75
CA LEU A 123 46.62 -52.10 24.64
C LEU A 123 45.26 -51.44 24.41
N ILE A 124 44.33 -51.67 25.35
CA ILE A 124 42.95 -51.18 25.30
C ILE A 124 42.79 -49.94 26.19
N TYR A 125 42.28 -48.88 25.58
CA TYR A 125 41.94 -47.62 26.22
C TYR A 125 40.41 -47.52 26.40
N ASP A 126 39.74 -46.48 25.89
CA ASP A 126 38.31 -46.22 26.14
C ASP A 126 37.40 -46.68 24.99
N LYS A 127 37.91 -47.51 24.06
CA LYS A 127 37.25 -47.81 22.79
C LYS A 127 37.15 -49.31 22.51
N PRO A 128 36.01 -49.77 21.95
CA PRO A 128 35.70 -51.19 21.87
C PRO A 128 36.44 -51.89 20.74
N ALA A 129 36.70 -53.19 20.91
CA ALA A 129 37.43 -53.99 19.93
C ALA A 129 36.90 -55.42 19.84
N ILE A 130 37.01 -55.99 18.64
CA ILE A 130 36.89 -57.43 18.40
C ILE A 130 38.28 -57.91 18.01
N PHE A 131 38.81 -58.90 18.73
CA PHE A 131 40.12 -59.49 18.45
C PHE A 131 39.96 -60.96 18.07
N HIS A 132 40.52 -61.34 16.93
CA HIS A 132 40.58 -62.69 16.42
C HIS A 132 42.02 -63.05 16.04
N THR A 133 42.40 -64.30 16.29
CA THR A 133 43.67 -64.90 15.85
C THR A 133 43.37 -66.28 15.29
N THR A 134 44.04 -66.70 14.20
CA THR A 134 43.62 -67.88 13.41
C THR A 134 44.19 -69.22 13.89
N LEU A 135 45.23 -69.21 14.73
CA LEU A 135 45.86 -70.39 15.31
C LEU A 135 46.10 -70.18 16.81
N CYS A 136 46.78 -71.13 17.47
CA CYS A 136 47.15 -70.98 18.87
C CYS A 136 48.17 -69.86 19.06
N SER A 137 47.84 -68.92 19.96
CA SER A 137 48.69 -67.77 20.26
C SER A 137 48.53 -67.35 21.72
N LYS A 138 49.43 -66.45 22.15
CA LYS A 138 49.52 -65.88 23.49
C LYS A 138 49.21 -64.39 23.37
N THR A 139 48.05 -63.98 23.88
CA THR A 139 47.57 -62.60 23.82
C THR A 139 47.61 -61.98 25.21
N TYR A 140 48.31 -60.85 25.32
CA TYR A 140 48.48 -60.08 26.54
C TYR A 140 47.64 -58.80 26.46
N ILE A 141 46.52 -58.76 27.17
CA ILE A 141 45.59 -57.63 27.19
C ILE A 141 46.07 -56.65 28.26
N SER A 142 46.44 -55.43 27.84
CA SER A 142 46.79 -54.34 28.73
C SER A 142 45.62 -53.36 28.76
N TRP A 143 44.94 -53.25 29.90
CA TRP A 143 43.98 -52.17 30.10
C TRP A 143 44.74 -50.94 30.57
N GLU A 144 44.48 -49.80 29.95
CA GLU A 144 45.11 -48.53 30.29
C GLU A 144 44.13 -47.55 30.97
N MET A 145 42.86 -47.93 31.15
CA MET A 145 41.84 -47.17 31.90
C MET A 145 40.89 -48.07 32.71
N GLU A 146 40.34 -47.51 33.80
CA GLU A 146 39.37 -48.18 34.67
C GLU A 146 37.99 -48.43 34.03
N ASP A 147 37.54 -47.52 33.17
CA ASP A 147 36.24 -47.58 32.50
C ASP A 147 36.36 -48.39 31.20
N ARG A 148 36.19 -49.71 31.33
CA ARG A 148 36.62 -50.68 30.31
C ARG A 148 35.60 -50.81 29.17
N PRO A 149 35.97 -50.47 27.91
CA PRO A 149 35.13 -50.73 26.74
C PRO A 149 34.87 -52.21 26.52
N TYR A 150 33.87 -52.49 25.67
CA TYR A 150 33.56 -53.83 25.19
C TYR A 150 34.75 -54.43 24.40
N LEU A 151 35.27 -55.56 24.87
CA LEU A 151 36.32 -56.34 24.21
C LEU A 151 35.80 -57.76 23.96
N TYR A 152 35.76 -58.17 22.70
CA TYR A 152 35.32 -59.50 22.30
C TYR A 152 36.46 -60.31 21.70
N LEU A 153 36.84 -61.40 22.37
CA LEU A 153 37.84 -62.35 21.90
C LEU A 153 37.14 -63.44 21.09
N TYR A 154 37.12 -63.27 19.77
CA TYR A 154 36.43 -64.17 18.86
C TYR A 154 37.26 -65.43 18.58
N GLN A 155 36.66 -66.60 18.83
CA GLN A 155 37.19 -67.91 18.48
C GLN A 155 36.37 -68.50 17.33
N ASN A 156 37.05 -69.03 16.31
CA ASN A 156 36.36 -69.74 15.23
C ASN A 156 35.84 -71.08 15.78
N VAL A 157 34.65 -71.50 15.36
CA VAL A 157 34.01 -72.75 15.83
C VAL A 157 34.87 -73.99 15.53
N ASN A 158 35.71 -73.93 14.49
CA ASN A 158 36.60 -75.00 14.07
C ASN A 158 37.98 -75.00 14.77
N ASP A 159 38.21 -74.08 15.72
CA ASP A 159 39.51 -73.89 16.36
C ASP A 159 39.71 -74.86 17.54
N THR A 160 40.53 -75.88 17.33
CA THR A 160 40.74 -76.98 18.29
C THR A 160 41.72 -76.66 19.42
N ALA A 161 42.47 -75.56 19.32
CA ALA A 161 43.45 -75.16 20.33
C ALA A 161 42.91 -74.03 21.23
N LYS A 162 43.13 -74.14 22.55
CA LYS A 162 42.82 -73.04 23.48
C LYS A 162 43.89 -71.94 23.34
N LYS A 163 43.47 -70.70 23.13
CA LYS A 163 44.36 -69.53 23.13
C LYS A 163 44.66 -69.10 24.55
N GLU A 164 45.89 -68.63 24.76
CA GLU A 164 46.36 -68.25 26.08
C GLU A 164 46.18 -66.76 26.31
N ILE A 165 45.26 -66.39 27.21
CA ILE A 165 44.90 -65.00 27.49
C ILE A 165 45.47 -64.59 28.84
N TRP A 166 46.36 -63.60 28.80
CA TRP A 166 46.88 -62.92 29.97
C TRP A 166 46.33 -61.50 30.03
N VAL A 167 46.18 -60.95 31.24
CA VAL A 167 45.71 -59.57 31.41
C VAL A 167 46.61 -58.82 32.39
N LYS A 168 47.07 -57.64 32.01
CA LYS A 168 47.87 -56.74 32.85
C LYS A 168 47.00 -56.08 33.93
N GLU A 169 47.62 -55.78 35.06
CA GLU A 169 46.97 -55.20 36.22
C GLU A 169 46.64 -53.71 36.05
N ILE A 170 45.38 -53.35 36.36
CA ILE A 170 45.01 -52.02 36.86
C ILE A 170 44.55 -52.22 38.31
N TYR A 171 44.96 -51.34 39.21
CA TYR A 171 44.62 -51.41 40.62
C TYR A 171 43.18 -50.92 40.88
N LYS A 172 42.25 -51.85 41.10
CA LYS A 172 40.85 -51.58 41.51
C LYS A 172 40.38 -52.67 42.49
N GLU A 173 39.42 -52.37 43.36
CA GLU A 173 38.80 -53.35 44.26
C GLU A 173 37.43 -53.82 43.73
N GLY A 174 37.02 -55.03 44.12
CA GLY A 174 35.75 -55.64 43.70
C GLY A 174 35.87 -56.47 42.42
N CYS A 175 34.79 -56.55 41.64
CA CYS A 175 34.74 -57.26 40.36
C CYS A 175 34.37 -56.30 39.23
N TRP A 176 35.03 -56.43 38.09
CA TRP A 176 34.81 -55.56 36.93
C TRP A 176 35.04 -56.30 35.61
N TYR A 177 34.41 -55.79 34.55
CA TYR A 177 34.46 -56.37 33.20
C TYR A 177 35.88 -56.73 32.73
N ALA A 178 36.08 -57.93 32.18
CA ALA A 178 37.31 -58.33 31.53
C ALA A 178 37.14 -58.36 30.01
N PHE A 179 36.39 -59.32 29.48
CA PHE A 179 36.12 -59.48 28.05
C PHE A 179 34.95 -60.44 27.85
N ASN A 180 34.40 -60.47 26.64
CA ASN A 180 33.51 -61.52 26.20
C ASN A 180 34.21 -62.48 25.22
N THR A 181 33.69 -63.69 25.07
CA THR A 181 34.14 -64.66 24.07
C THR A 181 33.05 -65.69 23.77
N ASN A 182 33.11 -66.34 22.61
CA ASN A 182 32.27 -67.48 22.24
C ASN A 182 32.97 -68.85 22.43
N GLY A 183 34.23 -68.88 22.88
CA GLY A 183 35.01 -70.11 23.04
C GLY A 183 35.71 -70.20 24.40
N GLN A 184 36.17 -71.39 24.78
CA GLN A 184 36.93 -71.58 26.02
C GLN A 184 38.39 -71.16 25.84
N GLN A 185 38.82 -70.15 26.61
CA GLN A 185 40.21 -69.71 26.62
C GLN A 185 41.05 -70.52 27.64
N LYS A 186 42.36 -70.55 27.44
CA LYS A 186 43.35 -70.93 28.46
C LYS A 186 43.70 -69.66 29.22
N ILE A 187 43.46 -69.67 30.52
CA ILE A 187 43.54 -68.50 31.41
C ILE A 187 44.47 -68.87 32.56
N PRO A 188 45.37 -67.98 33.04
CA PRO A 188 46.16 -68.25 34.23
C PRO A 188 45.25 -68.39 35.46
N ASP A 189 45.50 -69.41 36.29
CA ASP A 189 44.71 -69.69 37.50
C ASP A 189 44.78 -68.55 38.53
N THR A 190 45.88 -67.79 38.53
CA THR A 190 46.08 -66.58 39.34
C THR A 190 46.75 -65.48 38.51
N ILE A 191 46.31 -64.24 38.71
CA ILE A 191 47.05 -63.04 38.36
C ILE A 191 47.51 -62.36 39.65
N THR A 192 48.50 -61.47 39.63
CA THR A 192 49.02 -60.86 40.86
C THR A 192 47.89 -60.14 41.61
N ASN A 193 47.62 -60.58 42.84
CA ASN A 193 46.57 -60.04 43.71
C ASN A 193 45.11 -60.16 43.16
N GLY A 194 44.79 -61.11 42.27
CA GLY A 194 43.40 -61.28 41.79
C GLY A 194 43.11 -62.56 41.00
N VAL A 195 41.87 -62.70 40.54
CA VAL A 195 41.39 -63.82 39.70
C VAL A 195 40.69 -63.31 38.43
N LEU A 196 40.72 -64.11 37.37
CA LEU A 196 40.00 -63.89 36.10
C LEU A 196 39.04 -65.06 35.89
N LYS A 197 37.73 -64.80 35.89
CA LYS A 197 36.66 -65.83 35.95
C LYS A 197 35.46 -65.49 35.06
N GLU A 198 34.73 -66.52 34.63
CA GLU A 198 33.46 -66.41 33.90
C GLU A 198 32.31 -66.14 34.90
N VAL A 199 31.40 -65.21 34.58
CA VAL A 199 30.22 -64.87 35.41
C VAL A 199 28.89 -64.85 34.66
N SER A 200 28.90 -64.91 33.33
CA SER A 200 27.69 -65.06 32.52
C SER A 200 27.98 -65.94 31.31
N ASN A 201 27.00 -66.75 30.92
CA ASN A 201 27.00 -67.56 29.72
C ASN A 201 25.57 -67.67 29.20
N ILE A 202 25.19 -66.79 28.27
CA ILE A 202 23.89 -66.82 27.60
C ILE A 202 24.12 -67.31 26.17
N GLN A 203 23.49 -68.43 25.79
CA GLN A 203 23.55 -69.00 24.44
C GLN A 203 24.99 -69.20 23.90
N GLY A 204 25.96 -69.47 24.79
CA GLY A 204 27.37 -69.65 24.43
C GLY A 204 28.20 -68.35 24.42
N PHE A 205 27.57 -67.19 24.59
CA PHE A 205 28.25 -65.90 24.76
C PHE A 205 28.68 -65.74 26.23
N ARG A 206 29.99 -65.84 26.49
CA ARG A 206 30.58 -65.85 27.83
C ARG A 206 31.08 -64.46 28.22
N ARG A 207 30.79 -64.02 29.44
CA ARG A 207 31.32 -62.79 30.07
C ARG A 207 32.35 -63.18 31.13
N TYR A 208 33.57 -62.67 30.98
CA TYR A 208 34.62 -62.77 31.98
C TYR A 208 34.76 -61.45 32.75
N VAL A 209 35.12 -61.56 34.03
CA VAL A 209 35.47 -60.43 34.92
C VAL A 209 36.82 -60.68 35.57
N ILE A 210 37.51 -59.59 35.91
CA ILE A 210 38.62 -59.62 36.86
C ILE A 210 38.07 -59.21 38.21
N CYS A 211 38.47 -59.95 39.25
CA CYS A 211 38.11 -59.66 40.62
C CYS A 211 39.35 -59.60 41.51
N LYS A 212 39.38 -58.58 42.38
CA LYS A 212 40.37 -58.41 43.44
C LYS A 212 39.65 -58.40 44.80
N GLY A 213 40.29 -59.02 45.80
CA GLY A 213 39.67 -59.28 47.10
C GLY A 213 38.65 -60.43 47.11
N GLN A 214 38.34 -61.04 45.96
CA GLN A 214 37.46 -62.22 45.84
C GLN A 214 38.17 -63.32 45.06
N THR A 215 38.09 -64.57 45.54
CA THR A 215 38.62 -65.76 44.86
C THR A 215 37.59 -66.41 43.92
N GLU A 216 36.30 -66.18 44.15
CA GLU A 216 35.20 -66.82 43.42
C GLU A 216 34.00 -65.86 43.28
N PRO A 217 33.85 -65.17 42.13
CA PRO A 217 32.76 -64.21 41.93
C PRO A 217 31.42 -64.87 41.63
N GLN A 218 30.34 -64.17 42.00
CA GLN A 218 28.98 -64.63 41.75
C GLN A 218 28.58 -64.50 40.26
N PRO A 219 27.72 -65.39 39.74
CA PRO A 219 27.15 -65.22 38.40
C PRO A 219 26.31 -63.94 38.30
N ASP A 220 26.60 -63.11 37.30
CA ASP A 220 25.85 -61.87 37.01
C ASP A 220 25.63 -61.73 35.50
N SER A 221 24.36 -61.87 35.11
CA SER A 221 23.86 -61.70 33.74
C SER A 221 22.91 -60.50 33.62
N SER A 222 22.89 -59.60 34.59
CA SER A 222 21.98 -58.45 34.61
C SER A 222 22.44 -57.32 33.69
N CYS A 223 21.48 -56.55 33.18
CA CYS A 223 21.71 -55.26 32.51
C CYS A 223 20.79 -54.20 33.13
N LYS A 224 21.37 -53.33 33.96
CA LYS A 224 20.64 -52.33 34.74
C LYS A 224 21.34 -50.98 34.72
N ILE A 225 20.56 -49.91 34.80
CA ILE A 225 21.08 -48.55 34.93
C ILE A 225 21.65 -48.38 36.35
N THR A 226 22.89 -47.88 36.47
CA THR A 226 23.69 -47.92 37.72
C THR A 226 23.94 -46.58 38.40
N THR A 227 23.45 -45.46 37.86
CA THR A 227 23.73 -44.13 38.42
C THR A 227 22.70 -43.71 39.49
N GLY A 228 22.91 -42.54 40.10
CA GLY A 228 21.98 -41.92 41.07
C GLY A 228 21.22 -40.71 40.55
N SER A 229 21.30 -40.43 39.24
CA SER A 229 20.61 -39.29 38.60
C SER A 229 19.16 -39.65 38.24
N THR A 230 18.27 -38.65 38.14
CA THR A 230 16.90 -38.84 37.63
C THR A 230 16.83 -38.76 36.10
N ASP A 231 17.81 -38.11 35.46
CA ASP A 231 18.02 -38.07 34.00
C ASP A 231 19.30 -38.83 33.64
N VAL A 232 19.23 -39.73 32.67
CA VAL A 232 20.35 -40.60 32.27
C VAL A 232 20.44 -40.80 30.76
N GLN A 233 21.65 -40.66 30.22
CA GLN A 233 21.96 -41.13 28.86
C GLN A 233 22.50 -42.55 28.92
N ILE A 234 21.90 -43.46 28.15
CA ILE A 234 22.36 -44.85 28.03
C ILE A 234 23.74 -44.87 27.39
N SER A 235 24.75 -45.21 28.19
CA SER A 235 26.16 -45.24 27.83
C SER A 235 26.93 -46.25 28.69
N ARG A 236 28.21 -46.46 28.39
CA ARG A 236 29.07 -47.40 29.14
C ARG A 236 29.13 -47.09 30.63
N SER A 237 29.22 -45.81 31.00
CA SER A 237 29.36 -45.38 32.40
C SER A 237 28.04 -45.42 33.19
N THR A 238 26.91 -45.66 32.53
CA THR A 238 25.58 -45.66 33.17
C THR A 238 24.92 -47.04 33.22
N ILE A 239 25.59 -48.06 32.68
CA ILE A 239 25.16 -49.47 32.69
C ILE A 239 26.18 -50.28 33.51
N ASN A 240 25.76 -51.40 34.10
CA ASN A 240 26.65 -52.25 34.90
C ASN A 240 27.73 -52.99 34.09
N TYR A 241 27.47 -53.35 32.83
CA TYR A 241 28.46 -54.01 31.96
C TYR A 241 28.42 -53.46 30.52
N PRO A 242 29.57 -53.27 29.85
CA PRO A 242 29.62 -52.66 28.52
C PRO A 242 28.94 -53.52 27.44
N ASP A 243 28.95 -54.84 27.57
CA ASP A 243 28.35 -55.79 26.63
C ASP A 243 26.81 -55.71 26.57
N CYS A 244 26.15 -55.22 27.62
CA CYS A 244 24.73 -54.87 27.58
C CYS A 244 24.37 -53.91 26.42
N LEU A 245 25.31 -53.08 25.97
CA LEU A 245 25.11 -52.12 24.88
C LEU A 245 25.33 -52.71 23.48
N TYR A 246 26.13 -53.77 23.38
CA TYR A 246 26.50 -54.42 22.11
C TYR A 246 25.74 -55.73 21.86
N ASN A 247 25.22 -56.34 22.92
CA ASN A 247 24.55 -57.64 22.92
C ASN A 247 23.20 -57.59 23.68
N GLY A 248 22.60 -56.40 23.82
CA GLY A 248 21.37 -56.17 24.58
C GLY A 248 20.18 -57.06 24.20
N SER A 249 20.12 -57.57 22.96
CA SER A 249 19.12 -58.56 22.52
C SER A 249 19.13 -59.88 23.32
N LEU A 250 20.21 -60.18 24.05
CA LEU A 250 20.30 -61.30 24.99
C LEU A 250 19.80 -60.97 26.41
N TYR A 251 19.53 -59.70 26.72
CA TYR A 251 19.33 -59.20 28.07
C TYR A 251 18.06 -58.34 28.22
N THR A 252 17.48 -58.33 29.42
CA THR A 252 16.40 -57.40 29.80
C THR A 252 17.00 -56.15 30.42
N LEU A 253 16.61 -54.97 29.94
CA LEU A 253 16.96 -53.70 30.56
C LEU A 253 16.05 -53.44 31.76
N THR A 254 16.62 -53.43 32.96
CA THR A 254 15.93 -52.95 34.16
C THR A 254 16.00 -51.42 34.23
N VAL A 255 14.84 -50.78 34.29
CA VAL A 255 14.64 -49.33 34.41
C VAL A 255 14.15 -48.98 35.82
N PRO A 256 15.03 -48.45 36.70
CA PRO A 256 14.65 -48.17 38.07
C PRO A 256 13.64 -47.03 38.22
N ASN A 257 12.90 -47.03 39.33
CA ASN A 257 11.82 -46.06 39.55
C ASN A 257 12.31 -44.62 39.87
N SER A 258 13.58 -44.45 40.19
CA SER A 258 14.23 -43.15 40.42
C SER A 258 14.38 -42.29 39.16
N TYR A 259 14.30 -42.88 37.97
CA TYR A 259 14.54 -42.19 36.70
C TYR A 259 13.26 -41.64 36.09
N THR A 260 13.26 -40.35 35.76
CA THR A 260 12.18 -39.64 35.04
C THR A 260 12.54 -39.35 33.58
N THR A 261 13.81 -39.43 33.17
CA THR A 261 14.23 -39.29 31.77
C THR A 261 15.35 -40.27 31.41
N ILE A 262 15.23 -40.94 30.25
CA ILE A 262 16.20 -41.89 29.70
C ILE A 262 16.47 -41.56 28.24
N ARG A 263 17.75 -41.46 27.85
CA ARG A 263 18.17 -40.97 26.53
C ARG A 263 18.98 -42.01 25.76
N PHE A 264 18.43 -42.46 24.63
CA PHE A 264 19.06 -43.38 23.67
C PHE A 264 19.64 -42.57 22.49
N PHE A 265 20.75 -41.87 22.77
CA PHE A 265 21.42 -40.99 21.79
C PHE A 265 22.60 -41.64 21.06
N ASN A 266 23.08 -42.77 21.57
CA ASN A 266 24.20 -43.51 20.98
C ASN A 266 23.70 -44.54 19.95
N ASP A 267 24.58 -44.96 19.04
CA ASP A 267 24.31 -45.99 18.03
C ASP A 267 24.37 -47.43 18.60
N TYR A 268 24.42 -47.56 19.94
CA TYR A 268 24.50 -48.81 20.70
C TYR A 268 23.53 -48.76 21.88
N GLY A 269 23.13 -49.92 22.41
CA GLY A 269 22.06 -50.05 23.41
C GLY A 269 20.64 -49.83 22.85
N LEU A 270 20.45 -50.08 21.55
CA LEU A 270 19.18 -49.88 20.83
C LEU A 270 18.34 -51.15 20.65
N GLU A 271 18.89 -52.31 20.99
CA GLU A 271 18.20 -53.60 20.88
C GLU A 271 18.24 -54.30 22.23
N TRP A 272 17.07 -54.72 22.73
CA TRP A 272 16.89 -55.38 24.02
C TRP A 272 15.99 -56.61 23.90
N ASN A 273 16.18 -57.59 24.78
CA ASN A 273 15.22 -58.68 24.92
C ASN A 273 13.92 -58.16 25.54
N GLY A 274 14.01 -57.51 26.70
CA GLY A 274 12.87 -56.90 27.38
C GLY A 274 13.22 -55.54 27.98
N ILE A 275 12.20 -54.78 28.34
CA ILE A 275 12.33 -53.62 29.24
C ILE A 275 11.45 -53.89 30.45
N TYR A 276 12.04 -53.83 31.64
CA TYR A 276 11.34 -53.98 32.91
C TYR A 276 11.30 -52.62 33.62
N PHE A 277 10.10 -52.06 33.78
CA PHE A 277 9.89 -50.82 34.51
C PHE A 277 9.56 -51.12 35.98
N GLU A 278 10.37 -50.62 36.90
CA GLU A 278 10.01 -50.66 38.32
C GLU A 278 8.80 -49.76 38.61
N LYS A 279 8.01 -50.16 39.63
CA LYS A 279 6.83 -49.44 40.11
C LYS A 279 7.20 -47.99 40.50
N ARG A 280 6.53 -47.03 39.88
CA ARG A 280 6.85 -45.59 39.92
C ARG A 280 5.61 -44.73 40.18
N THR A 281 5.83 -43.54 40.73
CA THR A 281 4.80 -42.51 40.98
C THR A 281 4.92 -41.29 40.07
N ASN A 282 6.00 -41.22 39.28
CA ASN A 282 6.29 -40.11 38.38
C ASN A 282 6.25 -40.60 36.92
N PRO A 283 5.87 -39.74 35.96
CA PRO A 283 6.01 -40.01 34.53
C PRO A 283 7.45 -40.35 34.10
N LEU A 284 7.60 -41.00 32.95
CA LEU A 284 8.89 -41.33 32.34
C LEU A 284 8.98 -40.80 30.91
N ASN A 285 10.01 -40.01 30.63
CA ASN A 285 10.40 -39.63 29.27
C ASN A 285 11.47 -40.60 28.73
N ILE A 286 11.22 -41.19 27.57
CA ILE A 286 12.17 -41.99 26.81
C ILE A 286 12.47 -41.24 25.51
N ILE A 287 13.70 -40.77 25.35
CA ILE A 287 14.09 -39.93 24.22
C ILE A 287 15.06 -40.72 23.34
N ILE A 288 14.68 -40.97 22.09
CA ILE A 288 15.45 -41.77 21.13
C ILE A 288 15.94 -40.85 20.01
N SER A 289 17.19 -41.00 19.60
CA SER A 289 17.73 -40.24 18.45
C SER A 289 16.88 -40.47 17.20
N LYS A 290 16.61 -39.42 16.40
CA LYS A 290 15.75 -39.49 15.19
C LYS A 290 16.22 -40.49 14.12
N LYS A 291 17.46 -40.97 14.18
CA LYS A 291 18.02 -41.99 13.27
C LYS A 291 17.86 -43.42 13.80
N ASN A 292 17.45 -43.58 15.05
CA ASN A 292 17.56 -44.81 15.81
C ASN A 292 16.16 -45.37 16.08
N ILE A 293 16.08 -46.69 16.18
CA ILE A 293 14.86 -47.43 16.53
C ILE A 293 15.19 -48.24 17.78
N LEU A 294 14.46 -48.03 18.86
CA LEU A 294 14.59 -48.86 20.05
C LEU A 294 13.76 -50.13 19.85
N LYS A 295 14.41 -51.27 19.64
CA LYS A 295 13.74 -52.57 19.41
C LYS A 295 13.72 -53.39 20.69
N VAL A 296 12.57 -53.96 21.01
CA VAL A 296 12.37 -54.89 22.13
C VAL A 296 11.78 -56.19 21.59
N SER A 297 12.63 -57.21 21.47
CA SER A 297 12.37 -58.40 20.65
C SER A 297 11.85 -59.62 21.43
N GLY A 298 11.86 -59.58 22.76
CA GLY A 298 11.39 -60.63 23.66
C GLY A 298 9.87 -60.66 23.82
N SER A 299 9.39 -61.52 24.72
CA SER A 299 8.00 -61.99 24.69
C SER A 299 6.92 -60.95 25.07
N SER A 300 7.18 -60.03 26.00
CA SER A 300 6.19 -59.01 26.41
C SER A 300 6.80 -57.89 27.25
N VAL A 301 6.26 -56.67 27.11
CA VAL A 301 6.55 -55.51 27.97
C VAL A 301 5.25 -54.91 28.51
N THR A 302 5.18 -54.70 29.82
CA THR A 302 4.04 -54.04 30.48
C THR A 302 4.38 -52.60 30.82
N LEU A 303 3.52 -51.66 30.42
CA LEU A 303 3.67 -50.25 30.78
C LEU A 303 3.31 -50.01 32.26
N PRO A 304 3.93 -49.04 32.95
CA PRO A 304 3.53 -48.63 34.30
C PRO A 304 2.19 -47.89 34.30
N ASN A 305 1.57 -47.76 35.47
CA ASN A 305 0.34 -46.99 35.71
C ASN A 305 0.56 -45.45 35.73
N GLN A 306 1.62 -44.98 35.09
CA GLN A 306 2.03 -43.57 35.02
C GLN A 306 2.37 -43.24 33.57
N PRO A 307 2.13 -42.01 33.09
CA PRO A 307 2.42 -41.63 31.71
C PRO A 307 3.86 -41.96 31.32
N ILE A 308 4.02 -42.56 30.15
CA ILE A 308 5.31 -42.67 29.47
C ILE A 308 5.22 -41.82 28.21
N ARG A 309 6.19 -40.94 28.00
CA ARG A 309 6.38 -40.17 26.77
C ARG A 309 7.58 -40.73 26.02
N VAL A 310 7.35 -41.30 24.84
CA VAL A 310 8.42 -41.78 23.94
C VAL A 310 8.59 -40.79 22.79
N ASP A 311 9.62 -39.96 22.87
CA ASP A 311 10.01 -39.05 21.80
C ASP A 311 11.02 -39.76 20.88
N GLY A 312 10.49 -40.45 19.86
CA GLY A 312 11.22 -41.20 18.84
C GLY A 312 10.49 -42.48 18.43
N TYR A 313 11.18 -43.41 17.74
CA TYR A 313 10.58 -44.67 17.27
C TYR A 313 10.96 -45.85 18.18
N ILE A 314 9.96 -46.47 18.78
CA ILE A 314 10.06 -47.70 19.58
C ILE A 314 9.26 -48.84 18.93
N SER A 315 9.81 -50.05 18.97
CA SER A 315 9.16 -51.26 18.45
C SER A 315 9.15 -52.36 19.51
N PHE A 316 7.98 -52.93 19.77
CA PHE A 316 7.77 -54.07 20.66
C PHE A 316 7.28 -55.29 19.85
N ASN A 317 7.48 -56.49 20.41
CA ASN A 317 6.71 -57.67 20.00
C ASN A 317 5.30 -57.56 20.60
N ILE A 318 5.16 -57.76 21.92
CA ILE A 318 3.89 -57.59 22.66
C ILE A 318 4.00 -56.42 23.64
N LEU A 319 3.07 -55.47 23.55
CA LEU A 319 2.92 -54.32 24.45
C LEU A 319 1.64 -54.46 25.28
N VAL A 320 1.75 -54.48 26.60
CA VAL A 320 0.60 -54.54 27.52
C VAL A 320 0.36 -53.15 28.12
N LEU A 321 -0.83 -52.61 27.88
CA LEU A 321 -1.26 -51.30 28.40
C LEU A 321 -1.78 -51.43 29.83
N SER A 322 -1.46 -50.43 30.65
CA SER A 322 -1.95 -50.29 32.02
C SER A 322 -2.95 -49.13 32.11
N ASN A 323 -3.83 -49.17 33.10
CA ASN A 323 -4.67 -48.02 33.42
C ASN A 323 -3.80 -46.90 34.02
N VAL A 324 -3.91 -45.69 33.47
CA VAL A 324 -3.26 -44.47 33.96
C VAL A 324 -4.32 -43.60 34.62
N GLU A 325 -4.02 -43.02 35.79
CA GLU A 325 -4.99 -42.24 36.59
C GLU A 325 -5.23 -40.83 36.04
N THR A 326 -4.22 -40.20 35.44
CA THR A 326 -4.31 -38.86 34.83
C THR A 326 -3.42 -38.76 33.59
N GLY A 327 -3.97 -38.20 32.50
CA GLY A 327 -3.25 -38.05 31.24
C GLY A 327 -3.05 -39.36 30.47
N ASN A 328 -2.23 -39.32 29.43
CA ASN A 328 -2.08 -40.41 28.46
C ASN A 328 -0.62 -40.85 28.29
N HIS A 329 -0.39 -42.11 27.93
CA HIS A 329 0.88 -42.49 27.31
C HIS A 329 1.01 -41.79 25.96
N TYR A 330 2.21 -41.29 25.63
CA TYR A 330 2.53 -40.69 24.35
C TYR A 330 3.62 -41.50 23.65
N PHE A 331 3.41 -41.84 22.38
CA PHE A 331 4.43 -42.44 21.53
C PHE A 331 4.54 -41.65 20.22
N GLN A 332 5.68 -41.05 19.92
CA GLN A 332 5.85 -40.36 18.64
C GLN A 332 5.61 -41.35 17.48
N GLU A 333 6.37 -42.44 17.45
CA GLU A 333 6.19 -43.54 16.50
C GLU A 333 6.24 -44.86 17.26
N LEU A 334 5.17 -45.66 17.14
CA LEU A 334 5.02 -46.96 17.81
C LEU A 334 4.87 -48.07 16.76
N SER A 335 5.54 -49.20 17.00
CA SER A 335 5.19 -50.49 16.40
C SER A 335 5.05 -51.53 17.49
N ALA A 336 4.02 -52.36 17.40
CA ALA A 336 3.78 -53.51 18.27
C ALA A 336 3.02 -54.59 17.49
N GLU A 337 3.55 -55.81 17.40
CA GLU A 337 2.88 -56.93 16.71
C GLU A 337 1.54 -57.26 17.37
N ARG A 338 1.46 -57.09 18.70
CA ARG A 338 0.22 -57.11 19.46
C ARG A 338 0.22 -56.07 20.57
N ILE A 339 -0.85 -55.28 20.64
CA ILE A 339 -1.18 -54.46 21.82
C ILE A 339 -2.25 -55.19 22.64
N ASP A 340 -2.04 -55.29 23.95
CA ASP A 340 -3.00 -55.85 24.90
C ASP A 340 -3.60 -54.72 25.76
N ASP A 341 -4.86 -54.41 25.50
CA ASP A 341 -5.66 -53.37 26.15
C ASP A 341 -6.74 -53.96 27.09
N SER A 342 -6.66 -55.25 27.41
CA SER A 342 -7.68 -55.97 28.19
C SER A 342 -7.91 -55.43 29.61
N SER A 343 -6.96 -54.68 30.14
CA SER A 343 -7.06 -53.99 31.44
C SER A 343 -7.94 -52.73 31.42
N ILE A 344 -8.33 -52.25 30.23
CA ILE A 344 -9.08 -50.99 30.02
C ILE A 344 -10.50 -51.32 29.56
N THR A 345 -11.50 -51.02 30.39
CA THR A 345 -12.91 -51.35 30.14
C THR A 345 -13.82 -50.14 29.86
N THR A 346 -13.31 -48.92 29.98
CA THR A 346 -14.04 -47.68 29.70
C THR A 346 -13.73 -47.13 28.31
N ASP A 347 -14.66 -46.36 27.73
CA ASP A 347 -14.39 -45.59 26.50
C ASP A 347 -13.49 -44.40 26.84
N LYS A 348 -12.20 -44.52 26.49
CA LYS A 348 -11.16 -43.53 26.75
C LYS A 348 -10.04 -43.64 25.72
N VAL A 349 -9.17 -42.64 25.68
CA VAL A 349 -7.91 -42.71 24.92
C VAL A 349 -7.00 -43.77 25.54
N LEU A 350 -6.46 -44.66 24.69
CA LEU A 350 -5.52 -45.72 25.08
C LEU A 350 -4.10 -45.16 25.17
N PHE A 351 -3.72 -44.38 24.17
CA PHE A 351 -2.51 -43.57 24.08
C PHE A 351 -2.67 -42.52 22.98
N ILE A 352 -1.80 -41.51 23.00
CA ILE A 352 -1.67 -40.51 21.94
C ILE A 352 -0.34 -40.70 21.20
N GLY A 353 -0.26 -40.26 19.94
CA GLY A 353 0.98 -40.42 19.17
C GLY A 353 0.88 -39.93 17.73
N LYS A 354 1.98 -39.91 16.98
CA LYS A 354 1.90 -39.53 15.55
C LYS A 354 1.51 -40.72 14.69
N GLU A 355 2.08 -41.89 14.96
CA GLU A 355 1.91 -43.06 14.09
C GLU A 355 1.96 -44.36 14.88
N LEU A 356 0.98 -45.23 14.64
CA LEU A 356 1.04 -46.66 14.96
C LEU A 356 1.31 -47.40 13.65
N LYS A 357 2.55 -47.90 13.47
CA LYS A 357 3.04 -48.50 12.23
C LYS A 357 2.58 -49.94 12.01
N SER A 358 2.04 -50.59 13.04
CA SER A 358 1.56 -51.97 13.00
C SER A 358 0.03 -52.04 13.04
N SER A 359 -0.56 -52.91 12.23
CA SER A 359 -2.00 -53.18 12.24
C SER A 359 -2.42 -53.87 13.53
N ASN A 360 -3.36 -53.26 14.27
CA ASN A 360 -3.97 -53.85 15.47
C ASN A 360 -5.50 -53.78 15.32
N GLU A 361 -6.17 -54.94 15.18
CA GLU A 361 -7.60 -55.02 14.81
C GLU A 361 -8.56 -54.36 15.83
N ASN A 362 -8.15 -54.25 17.10
CA ASN A 362 -8.97 -53.68 18.18
C ASN A 362 -8.78 -52.16 18.37
N ILE A 363 -7.85 -51.51 17.63
CA ILE A 363 -7.48 -50.11 17.84
C ILE A 363 -7.67 -49.30 16.55
N LYS A 364 -8.34 -48.14 16.66
CA LYS A 364 -8.43 -47.14 15.59
C LYS A 364 -7.72 -45.85 15.95
N SER A 365 -7.35 -45.09 14.92
CA SER A 365 -6.71 -43.77 15.02
C SER A 365 -7.72 -42.66 14.71
N VAL A 366 -7.76 -41.61 15.52
CA VAL A 366 -8.57 -40.40 15.31
C VAL A 366 -7.63 -39.21 15.12
N SER A 367 -7.81 -38.46 14.02
CA SER A 367 -6.82 -37.49 13.54
C SER A 367 -6.93 -36.09 14.17
N CYS A 368 -6.09 -35.81 15.16
CA CYS A 368 -6.16 -34.62 16.02
C CYS A 368 -5.03 -33.61 15.77
N GLY A 369 -4.56 -33.51 14.52
CA GLY A 369 -3.59 -32.51 14.09
C GLY A 369 -2.16 -33.02 14.06
N SER A 370 -1.34 -32.62 15.04
CA SER A 370 0.08 -33.01 15.16
C SER A 370 0.27 -34.36 15.86
N SER A 371 -0.78 -34.84 16.53
CA SER A 371 -0.95 -36.18 17.12
C SER A 371 -2.31 -36.77 16.75
N ASN A 372 -2.44 -38.07 16.96
CA ASN A 372 -3.66 -38.86 16.83
C ASN A 372 -4.04 -39.43 18.20
N ARG A 373 -5.35 -39.50 18.49
CA ARG A 373 -5.89 -40.28 19.61
C ARG A 373 -6.02 -41.73 19.15
N PHE A 374 -5.38 -42.67 19.84
CA PHE A 374 -5.58 -44.10 19.61
C PHE A 374 -6.60 -44.63 20.62
N VAL A 375 -7.70 -45.18 20.11
CA VAL A 375 -8.88 -45.58 20.88
C VAL A 375 -9.36 -46.96 20.41
N LYS A 376 -10.20 -47.63 21.20
CA LYS A 376 -10.84 -48.88 20.76
C LYS A 376 -11.72 -48.65 19.53
N VAL A 377 -11.91 -49.65 18.67
CA VAL A 377 -12.68 -49.50 17.41
C VAL A 377 -14.11 -49.02 17.64
N GLU A 378 -14.73 -49.42 18.74
CA GLU A 378 -16.09 -49.06 19.16
C GLU A 378 -16.23 -47.65 19.79
N SER A 379 -15.11 -46.99 20.14
CA SER A 379 -15.08 -45.70 20.82
C SER A 379 -15.82 -44.58 20.07
N GLN A 380 -16.49 -43.68 20.81
CA GLN A 380 -17.16 -42.51 20.21
C GLN A 380 -16.30 -41.25 20.20
N ILE A 381 -15.09 -41.29 20.79
CA ILE A 381 -14.20 -40.15 20.95
C ILE A 381 -13.77 -39.60 19.57
N GLN A 382 -14.04 -38.32 19.33
CA GLN A 382 -13.55 -37.53 18.20
C GLN A 382 -12.37 -36.65 18.64
N CYS A 383 -11.90 -35.71 17.81
CA CYS A 383 -10.83 -34.76 18.20
C CYS A 383 -11.31 -33.41 18.73
N GLY A 384 -12.61 -33.12 18.61
CA GLY A 384 -13.20 -31.94 19.22
C GLY A 384 -13.13 -32.02 20.75
N CYS A 385 -13.26 -30.86 21.39
CA CYS A 385 -13.28 -30.71 22.84
C CYS A 385 -14.53 -29.94 23.27
N VAL A 386 -15.18 -30.40 24.33
CA VAL A 386 -16.31 -29.73 24.98
C VAL A 386 -15.86 -29.23 26.34
N TYR A 387 -16.06 -27.92 26.57
CA TYR A 387 -15.76 -27.31 27.86
C TYR A 387 -17.05 -27.06 28.66
N SER A 388 -17.12 -27.64 29.87
CA SER A 388 -18.23 -27.43 30.82
C SER A 388 -17.68 -26.97 32.18
N ASP A 389 -17.16 -27.88 32.99
CA ASP A 389 -16.44 -27.60 34.25
C ASP A 389 -14.94 -27.97 34.14
N GLY A 390 -14.44 -27.98 32.90
CA GLY A 390 -13.22 -28.65 32.44
C GLY A 390 -13.44 -29.25 31.05
N TYR A 391 -12.38 -29.82 30.47
CA TYR A 391 -12.46 -30.56 29.20
C TYR A 391 -13.09 -31.95 29.39
N ASP A 392 -13.76 -32.44 28.35
CA ASP A 392 -14.31 -33.79 28.27
C ASP A 392 -13.27 -34.87 27.92
N VAL A 393 -12.07 -34.48 27.48
CA VAL A 393 -10.94 -35.39 27.19
C VAL A 393 -9.62 -34.78 27.70
N ASP A 394 -8.84 -35.56 28.46
CA ASP A 394 -7.60 -35.12 29.14
C ASP A 394 -6.53 -34.47 28.25
N ASP A 395 -6.44 -34.86 26.97
CA ASP A 395 -5.44 -34.34 26.02
C ASP A 395 -5.87 -33.05 25.31
N CYS A 396 -7.08 -32.52 25.60
CA CYS A 396 -7.56 -31.26 25.01
C CYS A 396 -6.57 -30.10 25.20
N SER A 397 -5.97 -29.98 26.39
CA SER A 397 -4.93 -28.98 26.67
C SER A 397 -3.63 -29.21 25.89
N GLU A 398 -3.28 -30.44 25.52
CA GLU A 398 -2.09 -30.74 24.72
C GLU A 398 -2.35 -30.44 23.24
N ILE A 399 -3.50 -30.87 22.67
CA ILE A 399 -3.81 -30.61 21.25
C ILE A 399 -4.06 -29.12 20.97
N SER A 400 -4.57 -28.36 21.95
CA SER A 400 -4.77 -26.91 21.83
C SER A 400 -3.54 -26.08 22.24
N SER A 401 -2.39 -26.69 22.54
CA SER A 401 -1.20 -25.97 23.02
C SER A 401 -0.39 -25.27 21.94
N THR A 402 -0.65 -25.54 20.66
CA THR A 402 0.17 -25.06 19.53
C THR A 402 -0.67 -24.49 18.38
N ALA A 403 -0.09 -23.54 17.64
CA ALA A 403 -0.75 -22.87 16.52
C ALA A 403 -1.13 -23.80 15.35
N ASP A 404 -0.60 -25.03 15.30
CA ASP A 404 -1.00 -26.07 14.34
C ASP A 404 -2.51 -26.38 14.43
N ALA A 405 -3.15 -26.13 15.59
CA ALA A 405 -4.58 -26.29 15.77
C ALA A 405 -5.42 -25.33 14.90
N LEU A 406 -4.88 -24.16 14.53
CA LEU A 406 -5.59 -23.14 13.76
C LEU A 406 -5.93 -23.58 12.32
N ILE A 407 -5.33 -24.65 11.82
CA ILE A 407 -5.47 -25.15 10.43
C ILE A 407 -6.11 -26.55 10.35
N LYS A 408 -6.69 -27.06 11.44
CA LYS A 408 -7.22 -28.43 11.54
C LYS A 408 -8.69 -28.44 11.95
N GLU A 409 -9.58 -28.64 10.98
CA GLU A 409 -11.04 -28.55 11.19
C GLU A 409 -11.61 -29.48 12.26
N SER A 410 -10.90 -30.57 12.59
CA SER A 410 -11.28 -31.50 13.66
C SER A 410 -11.02 -30.97 15.08
N ILE A 411 -10.23 -29.90 15.25
CA ILE A 411 -9.84 -29.32 16.55
C ILE A 411 -10.75 -28.11 16.85
N MET A 412 -11.98 -28.43 17.25
CA MET A 412 -13.01 -27.45 17.59
C MET A 412 -13.26 -27.42 19.10
N LEU A 413 -13.38 -26.22 19.66
CA LEU A 413 -13.84 -26.01 21.02
C LEU A 413 -15.33 -25.68 21.03
N THR A 414 -16.11 -26.46 21.79
CA THR A 414 -17.51 -26.12 22.11
C THR A 414 -17.60 -25.72 23.57
N ILE A 415 -17.79 -24.43 23.83
CA ILE A 415 -17.97 -23.90 25.19
C ILE A 415 -19.47 -23.99 25.54
N LYS A 416 -19.79 -24.74 26.58
CA LYS A 416 -21.15 -24.90 27.14
C LYS A 416 -21.33 -24.27 28.52
N SER A 417 -20.28 -23.63 29.03
CA SER A 417 -20.21 -23.03 30.37
C SER A 417 -20.38 -21.51 30.31
N ASP A 418 -20.90 -20.93 31.39
CA ASP A 418 -20.97 -19.47 31.57
C ASP A 418 -19.59 -18.85 31.91
N SER A 419 -18.56 -19.67 32.12
CA SER A 419 -17.18 -19.17 32.18
C SER A 419 -16.16 -20.09 31.52
N PHE A 420 -15.15 -19.50 30.87
CA PHE A 420 -13.98 -20.21 30.35
C PHE A 420 -12.71 -19.72 31.08
N LYS A 421 -12.00 -20.64 31.73
CA LYS A 421 -10.89 -20.35 32.68
C LYS A 421 -9.66 -21.23 32.49
N GLU A 422 -9.31 -21.55 31.25
CA GLU A 422 -8.09 -22.32 30.93
C GLU A 422 -6.91 -21.43 30.53
N SER A 423 -5.72 -22.05 30.43
CA SER A 423 -4.53 -21.41 29.88
C SER A 423 -4.67 -21.12 28.38
N ASP A 424 -3.71 -20.34 27.87
CA ASP A 424 -3.63 -19.95 26.46
C ASP A 424 -3.80 -21.15 25.51
N SER A 425 -4.72 -21.05 24.55
CA SER A 425 -5.11 -22.17 23.69
C SER A 425 -5.47 -21.75 22.26
N TYR A 426 -5.21 -22.67 21.33
CA TYR A 426 -5.37 -22.53 19.89
C TYR A 426 -6.42 -23.50 19.36
N TRP A 427 -7.32 -23.03 18.50
CA TRP A 427 -8.45 -23.81 17.98
C TRP A 427 -8.74 -23.49 16.51
N TYR A 428 -9.19 -24.46 15.71
CA TYR A 428 -9.68 -24.12 14.37
C TYR A 428 -10.97 -23.30 14.47
N SER A 429 -11.88 -23.75 15.32
CA SER A 429 -13.11 -23.01 15.63
C SER A 429 -13.46 -23.02 17.12
N ILE A 430 -14.02 -21.91 17.58
CA ILE A 430 -14.66 -21.76 18.89
C ILE A 430 -16.15 -21.54 18.65
N ASN A 431 -16.97 -22.42 19.22
CA ASN A 431 -18.43 -22.32 19.17
C ASN A 431 -18.96 -22.08 20.60
N TYR A 432 -19.50 -20.88 20.84
CA TYR A 432 -20.16 -20.51 22.09
C TYR A 432 -21.67 -20.42 21.90
N LYS A 433 -22.40 -21.19 22.71
CA LYS A 433 -23.87 -21.23 22.70
C LYS A 433 -24.48 -20.02 23.44
N PRO A 434 -25.74 -19.64 23.19
CA PRO A 434 -26.42 -18.55 23.89
C PRO A 434 -26.36 -18.68 25.41
N GLY A 435 -25.72 -17.69 26.03
CA GLY A 435 -25.56 -17.45 27.46
C GLY A 435 -24.87 -16.09 27.66
N ASP A 436 -24.78 -15.64 28.92
CA ASP A 436 -24.01 -14.45 29.32
C ASP A 436 -22.68 -14.89 29.91
N GLY A 437 -21.66 -15.05 29.06
CA GLY A 437 -20.41 -15.75 29.41
C GLY A 437 -19.24 -14.84 29.79
N GLN A 438 -18.34 -15.32 30.65
CA GLN A 438 -17.06 -14.65 30.92
C GLN A 438 -15.88 -15.48 30.39
N PHE A 439 -15.09 -14.91 29.46
CA PHE A 439 -13.89 -15.56 28.93
C PHE A 439 -12.61 -14.95 29.51
N SER A 440 -11.71 -15.81 29.99
CA SER A 440 -10.38 -15.48 30.48
C SER A 440 -9.31 -16.34 29.79
N GLY A 441 -8.03 -16.02 29.99
CA GLY A 441 -6.91 -16.60 29.23
C GLY A 441 -6.78 -16.02 27.81
N THR A 442 -5.89 -16.58 26.99
CA THR A 442 -5.74 -16.23 25.56
C THR A 442 -6.38 -17.31 24.67
N LEU A 443 -7.52 -17.00 24.09
CA LEU A 443 -8.19 -17.83 23.08
C LEU A 443 -7.80 -17.34 21.69
N ILE A 444 -7.18 -18.21 20.88
CA ILE A 444 -6.84 -17.92 19.49
C ILE A 444 -7.55 -18.92 18.57
N ALA A 445 -8.33 -18.43 17.61
CA ALA A 445 -8.97 -19.28 16.63
C ALA A 445 -9.05 -18.68 15.22
N SER A 446 -9.19 -19.55 14.22
CA SER A 446 -9.48 -19.13 12.85
C SER A 446 -10.94 -18.68 12.72
N ASN A 447 -11.88 -19.45 13.26
CA ASN A 447 -13.32 -19.17 13.18
C ASN A 447 -13.98 -19.10 14.56
N CYS A 448 -14.52 -17.96 14.94
CA CYS A 448 -15.27 -17.77 16.18
C CYS A 448 -16.75 -17.62 15.86
N GLN A 449 -17.59 -18.46 16.45
CA GLN A 449 -19.05 -18.36 16.39
C GLN A 449 -19.59 -18.13 17.80
N ILE A 450 -20.21 -16.97 18.02
CA ILE A 450 -20.67 -16.54 19.35
C ILE A 450 -22.16 -16.20 19.25
N GLY A 451 -22.99 -16.92 20.01
CA GLY A 451 -24.45 -16.79 19.99
C GLY A 451 -25.06 -16.16 21.25
N GLY A 452 -24.28 -15.40 22.03
CA GLY A 452 -24.71 -14.74 23.27
C GLY A 452 -23.77 -13.59 23.65
N SER A 453 -24.09 -12.85 24.71
CA SER A 453 -23.22 -11.76 25.17
C SER A 453 -22.02 -12.30 25.94
N ILE A 454 -20.86 -11.66 25.80
CA ILE A 454 -19.63 -12.09 26.45
C ILE A 454 -18.89 -10.94 27.13
N SER A 455 -18.34 -11.22 28.31
CA SER A 455 -17.34 -10.38 28.98
C SER A 455 -15.94 -10.93 28.72
N LEU A 456 -15.10 -10.13 28.05
CA LEU A 456 -13.71 -10.47 27.78
C LEU A 456 -12.81 -9.90 28.88
N VAL A 457 -12.32 -10.79 29.75
CA VAL A 457 -11.30 -10.48 30.77
C VAL A 457 -9.89 -10.76 30.23
N GLY A 458 -9.77 -11.78 29.39
CA GLY A 458 -8.54 -12.13 28.66
C GLY A 458 -8.57 -11.71 27.19
N LYS A 459 -7.77 -12.38 26.36
CA LYS A 459 -7.64 -12.08 24.93
C LYS A 459 -8.41 -13.08 24.09
N LEU A 460 -9.30 -12.58 23.23
CA LEU A 460 -9.93 -13.34 22.15
C LEU A 460 -9.37 -12.86 20.80
N LYS A 461 -8.66 -13.74 20.09
CA LYS A 461 -8.15 -13.49 18.74
C LYS A 461 -8.85 -14.39 17.72
N CYS A 462 -9.49 -13.79 16.73
CA CYS A 462 -10.24 -14.50 15.69
C CYS A 462 -9.82 -14.02 14.29
N THR A 463 -9.51 -14.93 13.36
CA THR A 463 -9.41 -14.50 11.94
C THR A 463 -10.78 -14.06 11.43
N LYS A 464 -11.83 -14.82 11.74
CA LYS A 464 -13.22 -14.51 11.41
C LYS A 464 -14.09 -14.66 12.66
N LEU A 465 -14.86 -13.62 13.00
CA LEU A 465 -15.83 -13.64 14.10
C LEU A 465 -17.24 -13.45 13.52
N ILE A 466 -18.11 -14.44 13.74
CA ILE A 466 -19.52 -14.42 13.36
C ILE A 466 -20.35 -14.32 14.64
N LEU A 467 -21.24 -13.33 14.70
CA LEU A 467 -22.17 -13.15 15.82
C LEU A 467 -23.57 -13.66 15.44
N GLN A 468 -24.00 -14.74 16.09
CA GLN A 468 -25.17 -15.54 15.71
C GLN A 468 -26.49 -15.01 16.28
N SER A 469 -26.44 -14.18 17.30
CA SER A 469 -27.58 -13.46 17.89
C SER A 469 -27.28 -11.98 18.03
N ASP A 470 -28.26 -11.20 18.51
CA ASP A 470 -27.96 -9.93 19.18
C ASP A 470 -26.90 -10.18 20.27
N THR A 471 -25.81 -9.41 20.25
CA THR A 471 -24.60 -9.71 21.03
C THR A 471 -24.00 -8.44 21.61
N THR A 472 -23.73 -8.44 22.92
CA THR A 472 -22.85 -7.46 23.55
C THR A 472 -21.50 -8.10 23.85
N ILE A 473 -20.40 -7.48 23.39
CA ILE A 473 -19.04 -7.83 23.77
C ILE A 473 -18.52 -6.73 24.69
N ALA A 474 -18.42 -7.02 25.99
CA ALA A 474 -17.90 -6.10 27.00
C ALA A 474 -16.44 -6.43 27.32
N ILE A 475 -15.51 -5.60 26.87
CA ILE A 475 -14.08 -5.78 27.06
C ILE A 475 -13.67 -5.06 28.37
N THR A 476 -13.15 -5.81 29.34
CA THR A 476 -12.64 -5.22 30.59
C THR A 476 -11.31 -4.51 30.36
N PRO A 477 -10.79 -3.72 31.32
CA PRO A 477 -9.51 -3.02 31.11
C PRO A 477 -8.29 -3.91 30.81
N SER A 478 -8.35 -5.20 31.18
CA SER A 478 -7.33 -6.22 30.87
C SER A 478 -7.63 -7.06 29.62
N GLY A 479 -8.86 -6.99 29.09
CA GLY A 479 -9.31 -7.78 27.97
C GLY A 479 -8.79 -7.26 26.63
N VAL A 480 -8.75 -8.13 25.62
CA VAL A 480 -8.40 -7.75 24.24
C VAL A 480 -9.28 -8.51 23.24
N LEU A 481 -9.86 -7.79 22.28
CA LEU A 481 -10.50 -8.36 21.09
C LEU A 481 -9.65 -8.06 19.85
N ASP A 482 -9.15 -9.10 19.20
CA ASP A 482 -8.22 -9.03 18.05
C ASP A 482 -8.83 -9.81 16.87
N VAL A 483 -9.60 -9.11 16.02
CA VAL A 483 -10.44 -9.71 14.98
C VAL A 483 -10.00 -9.24 13.59
N SER A 484 -9.69 -10.16 12.67
CA SER A 484 -9.34 -9.76 11.29
C SER A 484 -10.58 -9.41 10.46
N THR A 485 -11.67 -10.16 10.62
CA THR A 485 -12.97 -9.92 9.97
C THR A 485 -14.11 -10.13 10.97
N LEU A 486 -14.91 -9.09 11.21
CA LEU A 486 -16.18 -9.16 11.93
C LEU A 486 -17.33 -9.29 10.93
N GLU A 487 -18.14 -10.33 11.04
CA GLU A 487 -19.32 -10.58 10.21
C GLU A 487 -20.61 -10.60 11.04
N THR A 488 -21.64 -9.92 10.53
CA THR A 488 -22.94 -9.76 11.21
C THR A 488 -24.09 -10.22 10.31
N ASN A 489 -25.01 -11.01 10.87
CA ASN A 489 -26.17 -11.55 10.17
C ASN A 489 -27.45 -10.95 10.73
N THR A 490 -27.89 -9.78 10.25
CA THR A 490 -29.08 -9.01 10.70
C THR A 490 -29.13 -8.57 12.18
N ASN A 491 -28.33 -9.17 13.06
CA ASN A 491 -28.32 -8.95 14.50
C ASN A 491 -27.73 -7.60 14.94
N LYS A 492 -28.23 -7.04 16.03
CA LYS A 492 -27.68 -5.84 16.67
C LYS A 492 -26.45 -6.18 17.51
N ILE A 493 -25.39 -5.41 17.32
CA ILE A 493 -24.10 -5.66 17.98
C ILE A 493 -23.65 -4.42 18.74
N SER A 494 -23.20 -4.64 19.96
CA SER A 494 -22.56 -3.63 20.80
C SER A 494 -21.21 -4.13 21.27
N ILE A 495 -20.13 -3.45 20.90
CA ILE A 495 -18.77 -3.71 21.41
C ILE A 495 -18.39 -2.53 22.28
N THR A 496 -18.15 -2.77 23.57
CA THR A 496 -17.82 -1.75 24.56
C THR A 496 -16.42 -1.99 25.13
N THR A 497 -15.60 -0.95 25.18
CA THR A 497 -14.30 -0.99 25.88
C THR A 497 -13.94 0.36 26.50
N GLN A 498 -13.17 0.32 27.58
CA GLN A 498 -12.63 1.47 28.29
C GLN A 498 -11.10 1.63 28.12
N SER A 499 -10.41 0.65 27.53
CA SER A 499 -8.95 0.67 27.35
C SER A 499 -8.55 0.97 25.90
N GLU A 500 -7.58 1.87 25.73
CA GLU A 500 -6.87 2.02 24.45
C GLU A 500 -6.12 0.71 24.10
N ASN A 501 -6.03 0.39 22.81
CA ASN A 501 -5.40 -0.84 22.25
C ASN A 501 -6.09 -2.18 22.58
N SER A 502 -7.18 -2.20 23.34
CA SER A 502 -7.94 -3.44 23.64
C SER A 502 -8.88 -3.90 22.52
N LEU A 503 -9.09 -3.08 21.49
CA LEU A 503 -9.97 -3.38 20.36
C LEU A 503 -9.22 -3.21 19.04
N ILE A 504 -9.02 -4.33 18.33
CA ILE A 504 -8.41 -4.38 17.00
C ILE A 504 -9.40 -5.08 16.07
N ILE A 505 -9.94 -4.35 15.09
CA ILE A 505 -10.81 -4.91 14.04
C ILE A 505 -10.23 -4.56 12.68
N GLY A 506 -9.75 -5.56 11.94
CA GLY A 506 -9.19 -5.37 10.60
C GLY A 506 -10.24 -4.97 9.57
N SER A 507 -11.40 -5.62 9.59
CA SER A 507 -12.52 -5.34 8.69
C SER A 507 -13.87 -5.68 9.30
N ILE A 508 -14.91 -4.97 8.86
CA ILE A 508 -16.31 -5.17 9.27
C ILE A 508 -17.14 -5.44 8.02
N THR A 509 -17.96 -6.48 8.06
CA THR A 509 -19.00 -6.77 7.06
C THR A 509 -20.34 -6.89 7.79
N THR A 510 -21.26 -5.98 7.53
CA THR A 510 -22.52 -5.88 8.29
C THR A 510 -23.74 -5.60 7.40
N SER A 511 -24.86 -6.22 7.79
CA SER A 511 -26.20 -5.97 7.27
C SER A 511 -27.14 -5.38 8.34
N SER A 512 -26.59 -4.80 9.41
CA SER A 512 -27.30 -4.53 10.66
C SER A 512 -26.78 -3.31 11.44
N GLU A 513 -27.30 -3.10 12.66
CA GLU A 513 -26.82 -2.06 13.57
C GLU A 513 -25.57 -2.52 14.34
N VAL A 514 -24.45 -1.82 14.16
CA VAL A 514 -23.16 -2.10 14.83
C VAL A 514 -22.70 -0.86 15.59
N ASN A 515 -22.66 -0.98 16.91
CA ASN A 515 -22.24 0.07 17.82
C ASN A 515 -20.87 -0.28 18.42
N ILE A 516 -19.85 0.51 18.12
CA ILE A 516 -18.49 0.37 18.67
C ILE A 516 -18.22 1.57 19.57
N ILE A 517 -18.28 1.30 20.88
CA ILE A 517 -18.08 2.27 21.96
C ILE A 517 -16.70 2.01 22.57
N GLY A 518 -15.68 2.67 22.03
CA GLY A 518 -14.28 2.48 22.43
C GLY A 518 -13.29 3.00 21.40
N ALA A 519 -12.00 2.87 21.70
CA ALA A 519 -10.89 3.36 20.89
C ALA A 519 -10.54 2.42 19.72
N LEU A 520 -11.31 2.51 18.62
CA LEU A 520 -10.93 1.91 17.33
C LEU A 520 -10.32 3.02 16.43
N SER A 521 -9.00 2.97 16.22
CA SER A 521 -8.25 4.00 15.48
C SER A 521 -8.19 3.76 13.97
N GLU A 522 -8.21 2.51 13.53
CA GLU A 522 -8.02 2.10 12.14
C GLU A 522 -8.99 0.98 11.75
N LEU A 523 -9.47 1.01 10.50
CA LEU A 523 -10.31 -0.03 9.90
C LEU A 523 -9.96 -0.16 8.42
N LYS A 524 -9.41 -1.31 8.00
CA LYS A 524 -8.92 -1.49 6.62
C LYS A 524 -10.05 -1.58 5.59
N LYS A 525 -11.16 -2.20 5.97
CA LYS A 525 -12.32 -2.35 5.09
C LYS A 525 -13.62 -2.34 5.87
N LEU A 526 -14.55 -1.51 5.41
CA LEU A 526 -15.93 -1.54 5.81
C LEU A 526 -16.82 -1.97 4.64
N THR A 527 -17.56 -3.06 4.81
CA THR A 527 -18.58 -3.54 3.87
C THR A 527 -19.96 -3.42 4.49
N VAL A 528 -20.87 -2.70 3.85
CA VAL A 528 -22.26 -2.52 4.31
C VAL A 528 -23.28 -3.00 3.28
N SER A 529 -24.37 -3.59 3.78
CA SER A 529 -25.54 -3.99 3.01
C SER A 529 -26.83 -3.70 3.81
N GLN A 530 -28.00 -3.80 3.18
CA GLN A 530 -29.32 -3.86 3.84
C GLN A 530 -29.56 -2.89 5.02
N ASN A 531 -29.60 -1.57 4.79
CA ASN A 531 -29.89 -0.56 5.85
C ASN A 531 -28.94 -0.59 7.05
N ALA A 532 -27.69 -1.07 6.89
CA ALA A 532 -26.72 -1.08 7.98
C ALA A 532 -26.50 0.32 8.58
N LYS A 533 -26.44 0.36 9.91
CA LYS A 533 -26.19 1.56 10.70
C LYS A 533 -24.97 1.32 11.59
N ILE A 534 -23.94 2.13 11.45
CA ILE A 534 -22.69 1.94 12.18
C ILE A 534 -22.41 3.18 13.02
N MET A 535 -22.09 2.96 14.29
CA MET A 535 -21.72 4.02 15.22
C MET A 535 -20.31 3.77 15.77
N PHE A 536 -19.43 4.74 15.56
CA PHE A 536 -18.10 4.78 16.17
C PHE A 536 -18.05 5.89 17.23
N SER A 537 -17.24 5.70 18.28
CA SER A 537 -17.02 6.69 19.35
C SER A 537 -15.54 7.06 19.54
N SER A 538 -14.77 7.11 18.45
CA SER A 538 -13.33 7.40 18.48
C SER A 538 -12.86 8.10 17.21
N VAL A 539 -11.68 8.72 17.27
CA VAL A 539 -10.96 9.17 16.06
C VAL A 539 -10.57 7.95 15.25
N ILE A 540 -11.04 7.85 14.01
CA ILE A 540 -10.87 6.66 13.16
C ILE A 540 -10.41 7.01 11.74
N THR A 541 -9.55 6.18 11.18
CA THR A 541 -9.21 6.14 9.75
C THR A 541 -9.79 4.87 9.14
N ILE A 542 -10.60 5.02 8.10
CA ILE A 542 -11.19 3.91 7.35
C ILE A 542 -10.53 3.88 5.98
N ASP A 543 -9.78 2.81 5.67
CA ASP A 543 -9.03 2.76 4.42
C ASP A 543 -9.94 2.60 3.21
N SER A 544 -10.92 1.68 3.28
CA SER A 544 -11.88 1.45 2.19
C SER A 544 -13.31 1.25 2.70
N ILE A 545 -14.27 1.89 2.02
CA ILE A 545 -15.71 1.66 2.22
C ILE A 545 -16.32 1.11 0.93
N TYR A 546 -17.05 0.00 1.06
CA TYR A 546 -17.81 -0.64 0.00
C TYR A 546 -19.28 -0.83 0.44
N VAL A 547 -20.21 -0.42 -0.41
CA VAL A 547 -21.66 -0.65 -0.23
C VAL A 547 -22.07 -1.68 -1.26
N ASP A 548 -22.70 -2.77 -0.84
CA ASP A 548 -23.13 -3.85 -1.73
C ASP A 548 -24.28 -3.37 -2.65
N PRO A 549 -24.06 -3.29 -3.97
CA PRO A 549 -25.05 -2.79 -4.92
C PRO A 549 -26.20 -3.78 -5.20
N SER A 550 -26.20 -4.98 -4.62
CA SER A 550 -27.28 -5.96 -4.79
C SER A 550 -28.60 -5.60 -4.08
N THR A 551 -28.62 -4.55 -3.25
CA THR A 551 -29.76 -4.18 -2.37
C THR A 551 -30.41 -2.83 -2.71
N GLN A 552 -30.65 -2.57 -4.01
CA GLN A 552 -31.15 -1.29 -4.55
C GLN A 552 -32.66 -1.02 -4.36
N THR A 553 -33.12 -0.83 -3.12
CA THR A 553 -34.47 -0.28 -2.84
C THR A 553 -34.50 0.65 -1.63
N ASN A 554 -34.40 1.98 -1.84
CA ASN A 554 -34.61 3.03 -0.81
C ASN A 554 -33.91 2.77 0.55
N THR A 555 -32.67 2.29 0.52
CA THR A 555 -31.91 1.94 1.73
C THR A 555 -31.01 3.08 2.22
N ASP A 556 -31.09 3.42 3.51
CA ASP A 556 -30.31 4.51 4.13
C ASP A 556 -29.11 3.98 4.93
N TYR A 557 -27.95 3.90 4.28
CA TYR A 557 -26.70 3.43 4.89
C TYR A 557 -26.10 4.53 5.76
N THR A 558 -26.16 4.37 7.09
CA THR A 558 -25.79 5.45 8.02
C THR A 558 -24.47 5.16 8.75
N ILE A 559 -23.47 6.02 8.58
CA ILE A 559 -22.26 6.06 9.41
C ILE A 559 -22.34 7.24 10.36
N ILE A 560 -22.22 6.98 11.66
CA ILE A 560 -22.24 7.99 12.73
C ILE A 560 -20.90 7.98 13.46
N ASN A 561 -20.25 9.14 13.58
CA ASN A 561 -19.10 9.33 14.46
C ASN A 561 -19.09 10.75 15.06
N GLN A 562 -19.02 10.86 16.38
CA GLN A 562 -18.90 12.15 17.08
C GLN A 562 -17.48 12.73 17.03
N TYR A 563 -16.52 12.01 16.45
CA TYR A 563 -15.11 12.38 16.37
C TYR A 563 -14.64 12.52 14.92
N LYS A 564 -13.34 12.81 14.75
CA LYS A 564 -12.69 12.88 13.43
C LYS A 564 -12.74 11.52 12.73
N THR A 565 -13.24 11.51 11.50
CA THR A 565 -13.20 10.35 10.59
C THR A 565 -12.44 10.71 9.33
N THR A 566 -11.44 9.91 8.99
CA THR A 566 -10.73 9.97 7.70
C THR A 566 -11.18 8.79 6.85
N ILE A 567 -11.57 9.01 5.59
CA ILE A 567 -11.94 7.94 4.65
C ILE A 567 -10.97 7.98 3.48
N ASN A 568 -10.15 6.94 3.27
CA ASN A 568 -9.10 6.98 2.24
C ASN A 568 -9.56 6.52 0.85
N GLU A 569 -10.56 5.64 0.77
CA GLU A 569 -11.14 5.10 -0.47
C GLU A 569 -12.66 4.84 -0.32
N LEU A 570 -13.41 5.13 -1.38
CA LEU A 570 -14.86 4.87 -1.48
C LEU A 570 -15.13 4.11 -2.79
N ILE A 571 -15.44 2.82 -2.68
CA ILE A 571 -15.56 1.89 -3.82
C ILE A 571 -17.05 1.67 -4.15
N THR A 572 -17.83 2.74 -4.25
CA THR A 572 -19.26 2.64 -4.58
C THR A 572 -19.82 3.94 -5.18
N THR A 573 -20.86 3.79 -6.00
CA THR A 573 -21.72 4.89 -6.47
C THR A 573 -23.00 5.03 -5.64
N THR A 574 -23.27 4.10 -4.72
CA THR A 574 -24.42 4.15 -3.81
C THR A 574 -24.22 5.25 -2.78
N LYS A 575 -25.24 6.09 -2.60
CA LYS A 575 -25.18 7.25 -1.71
C LYS A 575 -25.17 6.82 -0.25
N LEU A 576 -24.21 7.33 0.52
CA LEU A 576 -24.10 7.12 1.98
C LEU A 576 -24.72 8.28 2.78
N SER A 577 -25.27 8.00 3.95
CA SER A 577 -25.62 9.02 4.95
C SER A 577 -24.53 9.10 6.02
N LEU A 578 -23.96 10.29 6.20
CA LEU A 578 -22.81 10.54 7.07
C LEU A 578 -23.18 11.56 8.13
N LYS A 579 -23.16 11.15 9.40
CA LYS A 579 -23.31 12.01 10.59
C LYS A 579 -21.99 12.03 11.35
N ILE A 580 -21.06 12.86 10.88
CA ILE A 580 -19.65 12.82 11.28
C ILE A 580 -19.20 14.22 11.70
N SER A 581 -18.70 14.37 12.92
CA SER A 581 -18.34 15.71 13.47
C SER A 581 -17.22 16.41 12.70
N ASN A 582 -16.23 15.65 12.21
CA ASN A 582 -15.14 16.16 11.35
C ASN A 582 -14.77 15.12 10.30
N LEU A 583 -15.01 15.41 9.03
CA LEU A 583 -14.88 14.48 7.91
C LEU A 583 -13.77 14.90 6.94
N ILE A 584 -12.83 14.00 6.69
CA ILE A 584 -11.74 14.18 5.72
C ILE A 584 -11.77 13.05 4.69
N PHE A 585 -11.79 13.40 3.41
CA PHE A 585 -11.63 12.46 2.30
C PHE A 585 -10.19 12.44 1.80
N GLY A 586 -9.59 11.24 1.81
CA GLY A 586 -8.17 11.00 1.53
C GLY A 586 -7.79 11.03 0.04
N PRO A 587 -6.51 10.79 -0.28
CA PRO A 587 -5.95 11.01 -1.61
C PRO A 587 -6.32 9.97 -2.68
N ASN A 588 -6.99 8.87 -2.34
CA ASN A 588 -7.34 7.83 -3.33
C ASN A 588 -8.79 7.91 -3.84
N ILE A 589 -9.59 8.87 -3.35
CA ILE A 589 -11.00 9.02 -3.71
C ILE A 589 -11.16 9.88 -4.96
N LYS A 590 -11.74 9.31 -6.03
CA LYS A 590 -12.10 10.06 -7.25
C LYS A 590 -13.52 10.64 -7.22
N SER A 591 -14.48 9.91 -6.65
CA SER A 591 -15.89 10.30 -6.66
C SER A 591 -16.52 10.09 -5.29
N ILE A 592 -17.33 11.04 -4.85
CA ILE A 592 -18.04 11.03 -3.57
C ILE A 592 -19.54 11.14 -3.83
N TYR A 593 -20.32 10.22 -3.25
CA TYR A 593 -21.77 10.15 -3.37
C TYR A 593 -22.41 10.09 -1.97
N ILE A 594 -23.10 11.15 -1.57
CA ILE A 594 -23.70 11.31 -0.24
C ILE A 594 -25.20 11.59 -0.37
N ASN A 595 -26.00 10.89 0.42
CA ASN A 595 -27.44 11.08 0.55
C ASN A 595 -27.71 12.25 1.51
N LYS A 596 -27.23 12.09 2.75
CA LYS A 596 -27.33 13.13 3.79
C LYS A 596 -25.99 13.35 4.48
N LEU A 597 -25.55 14.61 4.54
CA LEU A 597 -24.38 15.04 5.30
C LEU A 597 -24.82 15.86 6.52
N THR A 598 -24.39 15.44 7.70
CA THR A 598 -24.46 16.22 8.95
C THR A 598 -23.06 16.26 9.56
N THR A 599 -22.50 17.46 9.74
CA THR A 599 -21.15 17.68 10.29
C THR A 599 -21.09 18.94 11.14
N ASP A 600 -20.15 18.98 12.09
CA ASP A 600 -19.91 20.10 13.00
C ASP A 600 -18.64 20.89 12.63
N LYS A 601 -17.92 20.46 11.59
CA LYS A 601 -16.72 21.10 11.03
C LYS A 601 -16.73 21.09 9.49
N PRO A 602 -15.95 21.97 8.83
CA PRO A 602 -15.81 21.98 7.37
C PRO A 602 -15.36 20.63 6.79
N LEU A 603 -15.90 20.29 5.63
CA LEU A 603 -15.55 19.12 4.84
C LEU A 603 -14.19 19.35 4.17
N THR A 604 -13.23 18.44 4.37
CA THR A 604 -11.91 18.53 3.71
C THR A 604 -11.81 17.54 2.55
N LEU A 605 -11.47 18.04 1.36
CA LEU A 605 -11.30 17.27 0.12
C LEU A 605 -9.84 17.25 -0.33
N SER A 606 -9.35 16.07 -0.71
CA SER A 606 -8.07 15.91 -1.38
C SER A 606 -8.11 16.40 -2.84
N ASN A 607 -6.94 16.57 -3.44
CA ASN A 607 -6.76 17.03 -4.82
C ASN A 607 -7.19 15.99 -5.88
N SER A 608 -7.43 14.72 -5.51
CA SER A 608 -7.81 13.63 -6.41
C SER A 608 -9.32 13.49 -6.64
N VAL A 609 -10.15 14.04 -5.76
CA VAL A 609 -11.63 14.00 -5.85
C VAL A 609 -12.07 14.79 -7.08
N THR A 610 -12.51 14.17 -8.16
CA THR A 610 -13.03 14.86 -9.37
C THR A 610 -14.54 15.03 -9.37
N THR A 611 -15.28 14.29 -8.55
CA THR A 611 -16.75 14.34 -8.48
C THR A 611 -17.24 14.38 -7.03
N LEU A 612 -18.13 15.31 -6.72
CA LEU A 612 -18.83 15.42 -5.44
C LEU A 612 -20.33 15.56 -5.68
N VAL A 613 -21.12 14.59 -5.22
CA VAL A 613 -22.59 14.61 -5.26
C VAL A 613 -23.12 14.50 -3.83
N ILE A 614 -23.89 15.49 -3.40
CA ILE A 614 -24.58 15.50 -2.10
C ILE A 614 -26.06 15.86 -2.32
N ASP A 615 -26.99 15.00 -1.91
CA ASP A 615 -28.41 15.31 -2.03
C ASP A 615 -28.88 16.33 -0.97
N SER A 616 -28.45 16.17 0.28
CA SER A 616 -28.82 17.06 1.38
C SER A 616 -27.68 17.35 2.36
N ILE A 617 -27.52 18.63 2.72
CA ILE A 617 -26.63 19.08 3.80
C ILE A 617 -27.48 19.67 4.93
N ASP A 618 -27.33 19.11 6.13
CA ASP A 618 -27.94 19.57 7.39
C ASP A 618 -26.90 20.38 8.18
N ILE A 619 -26.98 21.71 8.10
CA ILE A 619 -25.97 22.63 8.64
C ILE A 619 -26.25 22.88 10.12
N LYS A 620 -25.37 22.39 11.00
CA LYS A 620 -25.52 22.50 12.46
C LYS A 620 -24.66 23.57 13.13
N PHE A 621 -23.75 24.18 12.38
CA PHE A 621 -22.84 25.21 12.86
C PHE A 621 -22.59 26.23 11.74
N ILE A 622 -22.26 27.46 12.10
CA ILE A 622 -21.79 28.47 11.15
C ILE A 622 -20.27 28.31 11.02
N PRO A 623 -19.73 27.97 9.84
CA PRO A 623 -18.29 27.87 9.67
C PRO A 623 -17.63 29.27 9.76
N PRO A 624 -16.45 29.40 10.39
CA PRO A 624 -15.70 30.65 10.38
C PRO A 624 -15.12 30.99 8.99
N THR A 625 -15.11 30.01 8.08
CA THR A 625 -14.58 30.06 6.71
C THR A 625 -15.56 29.34 5.77
N PHE A 626 -15.06 28.66 4.73
CA PHE A 626 -15.87 27.88 3.79
C PHE A 626 -16.30 26.53 4.36
N PHE A 627 -17.45 26.02 3.92
CA PHE A 627 -17.90 24.66 4.27
C PHE A 627 -17.03 23.57 3.63
N ILE A 628 -16.56 23.76 2.40
CA ILE A 628 -15.63 22.85 1.71
C ILE A 628 -14.24 23.49 1.66
N ILE A 629 -13.26 22.77 2.19
CA ILE A 629 -11.84 23.10 2.12
C ILE A 629 -11.18 22.14 1.14
N THR A 630 -10.46 22.68 0.16
CA THR A 630 -9.67 21.91 -0.81
C THR A 630 -8.27 22.48 -0.92
N ASN A 631 -7.30 21.62 -1.25
CA ASN A 631 -5.95 22.03 -1.60
C ASN A 631 -5.87 22.42 -3.08
N LYS A 632 -4.81 23.16 -3.45
CA LYS A 632 -4.50 23.48 -4.85
C LYS A 632 -4.47 22.23 -5.73
N SER A 633 -5.17 22.25 -6.86
CA SER A 633 -5.29 21.09 -7.76
C SER A 633 -5.56 21.47 -9.22
N GLU A 634 -4.89 20.76 -10.13
CA GLU A 634 -5.14 20.84 -11.58
C GLU A 634 -6.34 20.01 -12.05
N ASN A 635 -6.76 19.02 -11.25
CA ASN A 635 -7.92 18.20 -11.57
C ASN A 635 -9.19 19.07 -11.47
N GLU A 636 -10.11 19.00 -12.43
CA GLU A 636 -11.42 19.63 -12.29
C GLU A 636 -12.25 18.95 -11.17
N LEU A 637 -13.06 19.72 -10.43
CA LEU A 637 -14.04 19.22 -9.46
C LEU A 637 -15.46 19.49 -9.97
N LYS A 638 -16.22 18.44 -10.24
CA LYS A 638 -17.64 18.52 -10.60
C LYS A 638 -18.48 18.41 -9.34
N VAL A 639 -19.25 19.47 -9.03
CA VAL A 639 -20.04 19.57 -7.80
C VAL A 639 -21.53 19.55 -8.13
N THR A 640 -22.25 18.68 -7.44
CA THR A 640 -23.72 18.61 -7.41
C THR A 640 -24.17 18.65 -5.95
N ILE A 641 -24.83 19.72 -5.52
CA ILE A 641 -25.41 19.83 -4.18
C ILE A 641 -26.88 20.22 -4.34
N ASN A 642 -27.79 19.27 -4.15
CA ASN A 642 -29.20 19.46 -4.49
C ASN A 642 -29.94 20.33 -3.46
N SER A 643 -29.58 20.22 -2.18
CA SER A 643 -30.16 21.03 -1.10
C SER A 643 -29.19 21.25 0.06
N ALA A 644 -29.29 22.43 0.66
CA ALA A 644 -28.66 22.77 1.94
C ALA A 644 -29.72 23.45 2.82
N SER A 645 -29.84 23.03 4.07
CA SER A 645 -30.82 23.56 5.02
C SER A 645 -30.16 23.86 6.36
N GLY A 646 -30.45 25.03 6.94
CA GLY A 646 -29.83 25.49 8.19
C GLY A 646 -30.08 26.98 8.48
N ILE A 647 -29.16 27.59 9.21
CA ILE A 647 -29.20 28.99 9.68
C ILE A 647 -28.94 29.98 8.51
N GLU A 648 -29.33 31.25 8.71
CA GLU A 648 -29.35 32.42 7.81
C GLU A 648 -28.45 32.41 6.55
N GLU A 649 -29.03 32.84 5.43
CA GLU A 649 -28.32 33.10 4.17
C GLU A 649 -27.42 34.36 4.29
N PRO A 650 -26.25 34.41 3.62
CA PRO A 650 -25.72 33.43 2.65
C PRO A 650 -24.77 32.38 3.26
N PHE A 651 -24.82 31.16 2.72
CA PHE A 651 -23.95 30.04 3.10
C PHE A 651 -22.77 29.91 2.13
N TYR A 652 -21.54 30.13 2.65
CA TYR A 652 -20.30 30.13 1.89
C TYR A 652 -19.79 28.70 1.63
N LEU A 653 -19.94 28.21 0.39
CA LEU A 653 -19.59 26.83 0.06
C LEU A 653 -18.07 26.64 -0.05
N MET A 654 -17.41 27.36 -0.97
CA MET A 654 -15.98 27.23 -1.24
C MET A 654 -15.39 28.45 -1.96
N SER A 655 -14.08 28.63 -1.82
CA SER A 655 -13.27 29.46 -2.71
C SER A 655 -13.11 28.78 -4.07
N LEU A 656 -13.18 29.56 -5.14
CA LEU A 656 -12.95 29.13 -6.51
C LEU A 656 -11.50 29.35 -6.99
N LYS A 657 -10.64 29.88 -6.10
CA LYS A 657 -9.23 30.17 -6.37
C LYS A 657 -8.39 28.89 -6.53
N GLU A 658 -8.54 27.96 -5.58
CA GLU A 658 -7.62 26.82 -5.38
C GLU A 658 -7.73 25.73 -6.46
N ARG A 659 -8.86 25.67 -7.17
CA ARG A 659 -9.16 24.54 -8.05
C ARG A 659 -10.25 24.90 -9.06
N LYS A 660 -10.16 24.37 -10.29
CA LYS A 660 -11.23 24.47 -11.27
C LYS A 660 -12.48 23.72 -10.78
N VAL A 661 -13.60 24.42 -10.64
CA VAL A 661 -14.89 23.84 -10.23
C VAL A 661 -15.92 23.97 -11.36
N THR A 662 -16.76 22.96 -11.53
CA THR A 662 -17.94 23.02 -12.41
C THR A 662 -19.16 22.58 -11.62
N PHE A 663 -20.12 23.48 -11.47
CA PHE A 663 -21.40 23.17 -10.83
C PHE A 663 -22.36 22.58 -11.89
N THR A 664 -22.98 21.45 -11.57
CA THR A 664 -23.96 20.81 -12.46
C THR A 664 -25.37 21.38 -12.31
N ASN A 665 -25.60 22.07 -11.20
CA ASN A 665 -26.80 22.84 -10.89
C ASN A 665 -26.50 24.34 -10.92
N SER A 666 -27.53 25.18 -10.93
CA SER A 666 -27.43 26.64 -10.96
C SER A 666 -26.90 27.20 -9.62
N MET A 667 -25.58 27.11 -9.43
CA MET A 667 -24.87 27.70 -8.30
C MET A 667 -24.65 29.20 -8.51
N LYS A 668 -24.69 29.99 -7.44
CA LYS A 668 -24.37 31.42 -7.50
C LYS A 668 -22.93 31.68 -7.09
N THR A 669 -22.30 32.63 -7.77
CA THR A 669 -20.98 33.16 -7.43
C THR A 669 -21.09 34.58 -6.88
N MET A 670 -20.07 35.02 -6.15
CA MET A 670 -19.93 36.40 -5.66
C MET A 670 -18.47 36.84 -5.68
N CYS A 671 -18.23 38.14 -5.52
CA CYS A 671 -16.91 38.79 -5.51
C CYS A 671 -16.10 38.53 -6.78
N ASP A 672 -16.65 38.87 -7.96
CA ASP A 672 -16.00 38.62 -9.25
C ASP A 672 -15.54 37.15 -9.38
N GLU A 673 -16.49 36.25 -9.16
CA GLU A 673 -16.34 34.78 -9.28
C GLU A 673 -15.29 34.13 -8.36
N GLN A 674 -14.85 34.82 -7.30
CA GLN A 674 -13.89 34.25 -6.34
C GLN A 674 -14.52 33.25 -5.36
N ILE A 675 -15.83 33.31 -5.12
CA ILE A 675 -16.54 32.51 -4.11
C ILE A 675 -17.83 31.90 -4.69
N ALA A 676 -18.10 30.63 -4.37
CA ALA A 676 -19.41 30.00 -4.59
C ALA A 676 -20.26 30.02 -3.31
N ILE A 677 -21.54 30.44 -3.42
CA ILE A 677 -22.48 30.55 -2.30
C ILE A 677 -23.85 29.93 -2.57
N PHE A 678 -24.54 29.56 -1.49
CA PHE A 678 -25.99 29.35 -1.46
C PHE A 678 -26.69 30.55 -0.82
N GLY A 679 -27.82 30.97 -1.41
CA GLY A 679 -28.68 32.05 -0.89
C GLY A 679 -28.68 33.34 -1.74
N THR A 680 -28.89 34.48 -1.11
CA THR A 680 -28.79 35.83 -1.72
C THR A 680 -27.32 36.25 -1.97
N VAL A 681 -27.08 36.96 -3.07
CA VAL A 681 -25.77 37.54 -3.40
C VAL A 681 -25.72 38.97 -2.89
N ASP A 682 -24.70 39.31 -2.11
CA ASP A 682 -24.37 40.68 -1.70
C ASP A 682 -22.86 40.91 -1.84
N ASP A 683 -22.45 41.43 -3.00
CA ASP A 683 -21.05 41.77 -3.27
C ASP A 683 -20.54 42.95 -2.41
N GLY A 684 -21.40 43.68 -1.70
CA GLY A 684 -20.99 44.69 -0.72
C GLY A 684 -20.15 44.12 0.43
N LEU A 685 -20.19 42.80 0.65
CA LEU A 685 -19.42 42.11 1.68
C LEU A 685 -18.02 41.68 1.23
N CYS A 686 -17.65 41.87 -0.04
CA CYS A 686 -16.39 41.36 -0.59
C CYS A 686 -15.14 41.94 0.09
N GLU A 687 -15.12 43.24 0.38
CA GLU A 687 -14.00 43.87 1.10
C GLU A 687 -13.88 43.32 2.54
N ASN A 688 -15.00 43.22 3.25
CA ASN A 688 -15.06 42.67 4.62
C ASN A 688 -14.62 41.20 4.71
N LYS A 689 -14.72 40.43 3.61
CA LYS A 689 -14.25 39.05 3.50
C LYS A 689 -12.81 38.92 2.96
N GLY A 690 -12.16 40.03 2.59
CA GLY A 690 -10.81 40.03 2.02
C GLY A 690 -10.73 39.78 0.51
N TYR A 691 -11.85 39.77 -0.20
CA TYR A 691 -11.97 39.49 -1.64
C TYR A 691 -12.24 40.73 -2.51
N GLY A 692 -12.28 41.93 -1.91
CA GLY A 692 -12.44 43.22 -2.63
C GLY A 692 -11.24 43.60 -3.54
N LYS A 693 -10.15 42.83 -3.53
CA LYS A 693 -8.99 42.98 -4.41
C LYS A 693 -8.66 41.64 -5.04
N LYS A 694 -8.55 41.61 -6.36
CA LYS A 694 -8.22 40.42 -7.17
C LYS A 694 -6.95 40.71 -7.97
N THR A 695 -6.01 39.78 -7.96
CA THR A 695 -4.71 39.93 -8.65
C THR A 695 -4.45 38.70 -9.50
N CYS A 696 -4.36 38.91 -10.82
CA CYS A 696 -4.10 37.86 -11.80
C CYS A 696 -2.69 38.00 -12.38
N TYR A 697 -1.92 36.92 -12.43
CA TYR A 697 -0.58 36.89 -13.03
C TYR A 697 -0.58 36.06 -14.33
N LYS A 698 -0.25 36.67 -15.47
CA LYS A 698 -0.23 36.02 -16.80
C LYS A 698 1.20 35.89 -17.31
N ARG A 699 1.73 34.66 -17.24
CA ARG A 699 3.15 34.32 -17.52
C ARG A 699 3.34 33.51 -18.80
N ASP A 700 2.25 32.94 -19.31
CA ASP A 700 2.13 32.39 -20.66
C ASP A 700 0.81 32.86 -21.29
N GLU A 701 0.55 32.48 -22.53
CA GLU A 701 -0.61 32.92 -23.31
C GLU A 701 -1.96 32.40 -22.75
N SER A 702 -1.93 31.30 -22.00
CA SER A 702 -3.09 30.42 -21.79
C SER A 702 -3.62 30.34 -20.34
N GLN A 703 -2.78 30.56 -19.32
CA GLN A 703 -3.15 30.36 -17.91
C GLN A 703 -2.86 31.56 -17.01
N TYR A 704 -3.66 31.67 -15.94
CA TYR A 704 -3.48 32.62 -14.84
C TYR A 704 -2.83 31.92 -13.64
N TYR A 705 -1.87 32.58 -12.99
CA TYR A 705 -1.09 32.04 -11.88
C TYR A 705 -1.33 32.78 -10.57
N TYR A 706 -1.07 32.09 -9.46
CA TYR A 706 -1.23 32.62 -8.09
C TYR A 706 -0.34 33.81 -7.71
N GLU A 707 0.91 33.83 -8.19
CA GLU A 707 1.98 34.70 -7.71
C GLU A 707 2.93 35.10 -8.86
N SER A 708 3.61 36.24 -8.72
CA SER A 708 4.47 36.82 -9.76
C SER A 708 5.64 35.92 -10.16
N GLU A 709 6.24 35.23 -9.20
CA GLU A 709 7.41 34.35 -9.39
C GLU A 709 7.22 33.02 -8.67
N SER A 710 7.88 31.96 -9.17
CA SER A 710 8.02 30.63 -8.56
C SER A 710 6.80 29.69 -8.37
N SER A 711 5.55 30.16 -8.28
CA SER A 711 4.39 29.25 -8.15
C SER A 711 4.16 28.42 -9.42
N SER A 712 3.86 27.12 -9.30
CA SER A 712 3.39 26.25 -10.40
C SER A 712 1.86 26.18 -10.48
N PHE A 713 1.13 26.80 -9.55
CA PHE A 713 -0.33 26.64 -9.44
C PHE A 713 -1.10 27.77 -10.13
N PHE A 714 -2.16 27.37 -10.83
CA PHE A 714 -3.09 28.27 -11.52
C PHE A 714 -4.11 28.88 -10.56
N ASP A 715 -4.44 30.15 -10.76
CA ASP A 715 -5.53 30.83 -10.05
C ASP A 715 -6.82 30.71 -10.88
N TYR A 716 -7.71 29.81 -10.45
CA TYR A 716 -8.95 29.51 -11.17
C TYR A 716 -10.06 30.53 -10.97
N SER A 717 -9.84 31.57 -10.15
CA SER A 717 -10.77 32.69 -10.06
C SER A 717 -10.53 33.74 -11.15
N CYS A 718 -9.37 33.71 -11.83
CA CYS A 718 -9.05 34.60 -12.96
C CYS A 718 -9.58 34.02 -14.30
N PRO A 719 -9.98 34.86 -15.28
CA PRO A 719 -9.75 36.30 -15.40
C PRO A 719 -10.61 37.18 -14.48
N GLY A 720 -10.34 38.49 -14.49
CA GLY A 720 -11.19 39.47 -13.80
C GLY A 720 -12.34 39.93 -14.69
N HIS A 721 -13.49 40.26 -14.10
CA HIS A 721 -14.63 40.83 -14.82
C HIS A 721 -15.04 42.19 -14.23
N LYS A 722 -15.98 42.87 -14.89
CA LYS A 722 -16.41 44.22 -14.51
C LYS A 722 -17.26 44.20 -13.22
N SER A 723 -16.62 44.45 -12.09
CA SER A 723 -17.27 44.59 -10.78
C SER A 723 -17.20 46.04 -10.26
N GLN A 724 -18.20 46.44 -9.47
CA GLN A 724 -18.19 47.70 -8.70
C GLN A 724 -17.62 47.54 -7.28
N TYR A 725 -17.36 46.30 -6.84
CA TYR A 725 -16.90 45.97 -5.48
C TYR A 725 -15.53 45.28 -5.42
N VAL A 726 -15.02 44.81 -6.57
CA VAL A 726 -13.72 44.15 -6.68
C VAL A 726 -12.81 44.94 -7.61
N THR A 727 -11.66 45.36 -7.11
CA THR A 727 -10.59 45.95 -7.94
C THR A 727 -9.73 44.83 -8.51
N SER A 728 -9.69 44.70 -9.84
CA SER A 728 -8.94 43.65 -10.53
C SER A 728 -7.63 44.20 -11.11
N THR A 729 -6.50 43.53 -10.82
CA THR A 729 -5.16 43.92 -11.29
C THR A 729 -4.50 42.78 -12.06
N LEU A 730 -4.00 43.07 -13.27
CA LEU A 730 -3.27 42.12 -14.11
C LEU A 730 -1.77 42.42 -14.10
N TYR A 731 -0.94 41.40 -13.90
CA TYR A 731 0.51 41.46 -14.11
C TYR A 731 0.90 40.56 -15.28
N ILE A 732 1.61 41.10 -16.27
CA ILE A 732 1.99 40.41 -17.50
C ILE A 732 3.51 40.24 -17.55
N SER A 733 3.96 38.99 -17.66
CA SER A 733 5.34 38.62 -18.02
C SER A 733 5.45 37.64 -19.19
N ALA A 734 4.32 37.15 -19.71
CA ALA A 734 4.25 36.36 -20.93
C ALA A 734 4.77 37.12 -22.16
N SER A 735 5.32 36.43 -23.17
CA SER A 735 5.73 37.03 -24.44
C SER A 735 4.57 37.40 -25.38
N THR A 736 3.45 36.67 -25.29
CA THR A 736 2.20 36.88 -26.02
C THR A 736 1.02 36.67 -25.08
N ILE A 737 -0.01 37.51 -25.15
CA ILE A 737 -1.29 37.31 -24.48
C ILE A 737 -2.45 37.71 -25.41
N ASN A 738 -3.61 37.10 -25.17
CA ASN A 738 -4.92 37.56 -25.62
C ASN A 738 -5.73 38.04 -24.41
N ILE A 739 -6.63 39.01 -24.59
CA ILE A 739 -7.60 39.48 -23.59
C ILE A 739 -9.00 39.33 -24.19
N GLY A 740 -9.85 38.52 -23.54
CA GLY A 740 -11.25 38.30 -23.94
C GLY A 740 -12.11 39.57 -23.84
N ASN A 741 -13.23 39.58 -24.58
CA ASN A 741 -14.16 40.72 -24.63
C ASN A 741 -14.92 40.94 -23.31
N ASP A 742 -14.96 39.92 -22.46
CA ASP A 742 -15.60 39.85 -21.14
C ASP A 742 -14.62 40.06 -19.98
N GLU A 743 -13.31 39.93 -20.23
CA GLU A 743 -12.26 40.24 -19.26
C GLU A 743 -12.23 41.76 -18.96
N TYR A 744 -11.99 42.15 -17.71
CA TYR A 744 -11.85 43.53 -17.30
C TYR A 744 -10.82 43.69 -16.16
N TYR A 745 -9.95 44.69 -16.30
CA TYR A 745 -8.86 44.97 -15.37
C TYR A 745 -8.77 46.47 -15.08
N SER A 746 -8.80 46.82 -13.79
CA SER A 746 -8.68 48.20 -13.31
C SER A 746 -7.25 48.74 -13.48
N ASN A 747 -6.24 47.87 -13.43
CA ASN A 747 -4.83 48.20 -13.66
C ASN A 747 -4.13 47.03 -14.37
N ILE A 748 -3.26 47.32 -15.33
CA ILE A 748 -2.46 46.32 -16.06
C ILE A 748 -0.98 46.71 -15.97
N PHE A 749 -0.14 45.83 -15.43
CA PHE A 749 1.30 46.00 -15.31
C PHE A 749 2.04 45.14 -16.33
N VAL A 750 2.83 45.76 -17.21
CA VAL A 750 3.70 45.05 -18.17
C VAL A 750 5.11 44.98 -17.60
N VAL A 751 5.48 43.81 -17.07
CA VAL A 751 6.72 43.55 -16.32
C VAL A 751 7.81 42.98 -17.22
N SER A 752 7.46 42.36 -18.35
CA SER A 752 8.42 41.84 -19.34
C SER A 752 7.93 42.08 -20.77
N PRO A 753 8.82 42.04 -21.78
CA PRO A 753 8.43 42.36 -23.15
C PRO A 753 7.32 41.46 -23.70
N THR A 754 6.18 42.04 -24.06
CA THR A 754 4.96 41.29 -24.40
C THR A 754 4.25 41.80 -25.65
N THR A 755 3.47 40.93 -26.30
CA THR A 755 2.49 41.29 -27.33
C THR A 755 1.07 41.05 -26.80
N ILE A 756 0.29 42.11 -26.60
CA ILE A 756 -1.11 42.06 -26.19
C ILE A 756 -1.98 42.07 -27.44
N THR A 757 -2.72 41.00 -27.68
CA THR A 757 -3.71 40.91 -28.76
C THR A 757 -5.08 41.30 -28.23
N VAL A 758 -5.65 42.40 -28.73
CA VAL A 758 -6.96 42.93 -28.31
C VAL A 758 -7.42 44.02 -29.30
N SER A 759 -8.73 44.27 -29.41
CA SER A 759 -9.31 45.34 -30.24
C SER A 759 -10.54 45.95 -29.58
N ASN A 760 -10.79 47.24 -29.82
CA ASN A 760 -11.93 47.99 -29.22
C ASN A 760 -11.98 47.93 -27.68
N TYR A 761 -10.82 48.08 -27.01
CA TYR A 761 -10.68 47.91 -25.55
C TYR A 761 -9.96 49.08 -24.88
N GLU A 762 -10.23 49.32 -23.58
CA GLU A 762 -9.56 50.33 -22.75
C GLU A 762 -8.43 49.69 -21.93
N LEU A 763 -7.18 50.07 -22.21
CA LEU A 763 -5.98 49.48 -21.62
C LEU A 763 -5.28 50.45 -20.65
N PRO A 764 -5.49 50.35 -19.33
CA PRO A 764 -4.75 51.11 -18.31
C PRO A 764 -3.39 50.44 -18.03
N LEU A 765 -2.39 50.74 -18.87
CA LEU A 765 -1.05 50.15 -18.84
C LEU A 765 -0.08 50.93 -17.95
N THR A 766 0.57 50.23 -17.02
CA THR A 766 1.80 50.66 -16.35
C THR A 766 2.98 49.87 -16.91
N LEU A 767 3.93 50.54 -17.56
CA LEU A 767 5.05 49.89 -18.25
C LEU A 767 6.32 49.87 -17.41
N GLN A 768 6.89 48.67 -17.27
CA GLN A 768 8.26 48.39 -16.83
C GLN A 768 9.08 47.69 -17.94
N ALA A 769 8.44 47.40 -19.08
CA ALA A 769 9.04 46.78 -20.25
C ALA A 769 8.35 47.25 -21.55
N ASN A 770 8.96 46.91 -22.70
CA ASN A 770 8.42 47.19 -24.03
C ASN A 770 7.13 46.39 -24.30
N VAL A 771 6.16 46.98 -25.01
CA VAL A 771 4.91 46.30 -25.38
C VAL A 771 4.58 46.44 -26.86
N VAL A 772 3.94 45.42 -27.42
CA VAL A 772 3.34 45.44 -28.75
C VAL A 772 1.83 45.25 -28.59
N ILE A 773 1.01 46.10 -29.20
CA ILE A 773 -0.45 45.91 -29.25
C ILE A 773 -0.82 45.40 -30.63
N ALA A 774 -1.41 44.20 -30.71
CA ALA A 774 -1.87 43.56 -31.93
C ALA A 774 -3.39 43.66 -32.04
N GLY A 775 -3.87 44.43 -33.02
CA GLY A 775 -5.28 44.80 -33.15
C GLY A 775 -5.53 46.31 -33.10
N ASP A 776 -6.77 46.71 -33.34
CA ASP A 776 -7.16 48.07 -33.74
C ASP A 776 -8.23 48.69 -32.82
N MET A 777 -8.41 50.02 -32.89
CA MET A 777 -9.40 50.81 -32.15
C MET A 777 -9.29 50.75 -30.61
N ASN A 778 -8.13 50.42 -30.06
CA ASN A 778 -7.90 50.41 -28.61
C ASN A 778 -7.64 51.83 -28.07
N SER A 779 -8.08 52.10 -26.84
CA SER A 779 -7.74 53.30 -26.07
C SER A 779 -6.75 52.94 -24.98
N ILE A 780 -5.50 53.37 -25.13
CA ILE A 780 -4.36 52.93 -24.30
C ILE A 780 -3.94 54.09 -23.40
N LEU A 781 -4.27 54.00 -22.11
CA LEU A 781 -3.81 54.92 -21.07
C LEU A 781 -2.49 54.41 -20.51
N VAL A 782 -1.40 55.16 -20.68
CA VAL A 782 -0.04 54.70 -20.34
C VAL A 782 0.57 55.51 -19.22
N LYS A 783 1.22 54.81 -18.28
CA LYS A 783 2.10 55.38 -17.25
C LYS A 783 3.44 54.65 -17.20
N THR A 784 4.53 55.40 -17.08
CA THR A 784 5.86 54.86 -16.76
C THR A 784 6.75 55.96 -16.20
N ASN A 785 7.80 55.57 -15.48
CA ASN A 785 8.86 56.46 -14.99
C ASN A 785 10.17 56.30 -15.79
N ASP A 786 10.24 55.29 -16.66
CA ASP A 786 11.42 54.88 -17.43
C ASP A 786 11.17 54.97 -18.94
N LYS A 787 12.14 54.55 -19.76
CA LYS A 787 12.08 54.63 -21.24
C LYS A 787 11.67 53.29 -21.84
N HIS A 788 10.45 53.19 -22.38
CA HIS A 788 9.91 51.97 -23.00
C HIS A 788 9.24 52.23 -24.35
N THR A 789 9.11 51.21 -25.20
CA THR A 789 8.44 51.31 -26.51
C THR A 789 7.03 50.73 -26.49
N ILE A 790 6.11 51.38 -27.20
CA ILE A 790 4.80 50.82 -27.58
C ILE A 790 4.74 50.70 -29.10
N ASN A 791 4.79 49.48 -29.61
CA ASN A 791 4.56 49.22 -31.04
C ASN A 791 3.12 48.75 -31.28
N THR A 792 2.58 48.98 -32.47
CA THR A 792 1.22 48.54 -32.83
C THR A 792 1.23 47.79 -34.16
N LYS A 793 0.53 46.66 -34.21
CA LYS A 793 0.46 45.77 -35.38
C LYS A 793 -1.00 45.51 -35.75
N GLY A 794 -1.48 46.21 -36.77
CA GLY A 794 -2.85 46.14 -37.27
C GLY A 794 -2.90 46.66 -38.71
N GLY A 795 -3.77 46.08 -39.55
CA GLY A 795 -3.83 46.40 -40.97
C GLY A 795 -4.27 47.84 -41.25
N ASN A 796 -5.09 48.40 -40.35
CA ASN A 796 -5.56 49.77 -40.38
C ASN A 796 -5.31 50.47 -39.03
N ASN A 797 -4.12 50.26 -38.44
CA ASN A 797 -3.63 50.83 -37.16
C ASN A 797 -4.29 52.19 -36.78
N GLN A 798 -5.28 52.16 -35.88
CA GLN A 798 -5.96 53.33 -35.30
C GLN A 798 -6.07 53.21 -33.76
N ASN A 799 -5.00 52.83 -33.08
CA ASN A 799 -4.97 52.78 -31.62
C ASN A 799 -4.67 54.18 -31.06
N LEU A 800 -5.49 54.65 -30.13
CA LEU A 800 -5.30 55.92 -29.43
C LEU A 800 -4.39 55.69 -28.21
N ILE A 801 -3.25 56.38 -28.15
CA ILE A 801 -2.32 56.32 -27.04
C ILE A 801 -2.37 57.65 -26.27
N ILE A 802 -2.69 57.57 -24.98
CA ILE A 802 -2.82 58.68 -24.04
C ILE A 802 -1.74 58.48 -22.97
N ALA A 803 -0.71 59.33 -22.98
CA ALA A 803 0.27 59.38 -21.90
C ALA A 803 -0.26 60.28 -20.78
N ASP A 804 -0.17 59.84 -19.52
CA ASP A 804 -0.71 60.62 -18.39
C ASP A 804 -0.06 62.00 -18.31
N THR A 805 -0.89 63.05 -18.37
CA THR A 805 -0.53 64.41 -18.79
C THR A 805 0.42 65.16 -17.87
N SER A 806 0.85 64.57 -16.76
CA SER A 806 1.81 65.17 -15.81
C SER A 806 3.21 64.56 -15.86
N SER A 807 3.41 63.32 -16.31
CA SER A 807 4.67 62.58 -16.03
C SER A 807 5.25 61.72 -17.15
N CYS A 808 4.63 61.58 -18.33
CA CYS A 808 5.28 60.95 -19.49
C CYS A 808 4.72 61.44 -20.84
N GLY A 809 5.42 61.12 -21.94
CA GLY A 809 4.99 61.41 -23.31
C GLY A 809 5.74 60.59 -24.36
N ILE A 810 5.29 60.66 -25.62
CA ILE A 810 5.86 59.93 -26.76
C ILE A 810 6.92 60.80 -27.47
N ASN A 811 8.01 60.17 -27.94
CA ASN A 811 9.07 60.77 -28.73
C ASN A 811 8.94 60.39 -30.23
N ASP A 812 8.93 61.38 -31.10
CA ASP A 812 8.13 61.42 -32.35
C ASP A 812 8.77 60.70 -33.58
N SER A 813 9.46 59.57 -33.35
CA SER A 813 10.07 58.76 -34.43
C SER A 813 10.27 57.28 -34.12
N LEU A 814 10.23 56.86 -32.85
CA LEU A 814 10.59 55.50 -32.42
C LEU A 814 9.53 54.83 -31.53
N SER A 815 8.35 55.44 -31.39
CA SER A 815 7.25 54.98 -30.52
C SER A 815 7.69 54.75 -29.06
N VAL A 816 8.67 55.55 -28.61
CA VAL A 816 9.22 55.51 -27.25
C VAL A 816 8.39 56.43 -26.35
N ILE A 817 8.02 55.93 -25.19
CA ILE A 817 7.41 56.68 -24.08
C ILE A 817 8.45 56.86 -23.00
N GLU A 818 8.61 58.10 -22.53
CA GLU A 818 9.55 58.51 -21.48
C GLU A 818 9.04 59.75 -20.74
N ALA A 819 9.61 60.05 -19.56
CA ALA A 819 9.10 61.10 -18.66
C ALA A 819 9.01 62.50 -19.31
N ASP A 820 10.01 62.84 -20.13
CA ASP A 820 10.15 64.13 -20.81
C ASP A 820 9.60 64.14 -22.25
N GLY A 821 8.87 63.08 -22.65
CA GLY A 821 8.35 62.97 -24.01
C GLY A 821 7.43 64.12 -24.41
N ILE A 822 7.55 64.54 -25.68
CA ILE A 822 6.98 65.78 -26.20
C ILE A 822 5.58 65.62 -26.81
N CYS A 823 5.06 64.40 -26.96
CA CYS A 823 3.70 64.13 -27.40
C CYS A 823 2.84 63.50 -26.28
N THR A 824 1.67 64.08 -25.99
CA THR A 824 0.77 63.63 -24.90
C THR A 824 -0.38 62.73 -25.37
N ILE A 825 -0.84 62.94 -26.61
CA ILE A 825 -1.86 62.11 -27.26
C ILE A 825 -1.42 61.86 -28.69
N GLY A 826 -1.35 60.60 -29.10
CA GLY A 826 -1.02 60.17 -30.46
C GLY A 826 -1.88 59.01 -30.91
N TYR A 827 -1.88 58.76 -32.21
CA TYR A 827 -2.46 57.56 -32.80
C TYR A 827 -1.38 56.78 -33.54
N SER A 828 -1.52 55.46 -33.56
CA SER A 828 -0.70 54.64 -34.44
C SER A 828 -1.01 54.90 -35.91
N THR A 829 -0.04 54.60 -36.77
CA THR A 829 -0.16 54.59 -38.22
C THR A 829 0.69 53.43 -38.77
N PRO A 830 0.55 53.03 -40.05
CA PRO A 830 1.39 51.98 -40.64
C PRO A 830 2.90 52.32 -40.69
N THR A 831 3.26 53.60 -40.65
CA THR A 831 4.65 54.09 -40.80
C THR A 831 5.28 54.58 -39.49
N GLY A 832 4.60 54.44 -38.34
CA GLY A 832 5.05 54.95 -37.04
C GLY A 832 3.88 55.47 -36.19
N MET A 833 4.15 56.35 -35.24
CA MET A 833 3.11 57.11 -34.54
C MET A 833 2.96 58.51 -35.16
N LYS A 834 1.76 59.07 -35.08
CA LYS A 834 1.53 60.48 -35.39
C LYS A 834 0.93 61.20 -34.19
N CYS A 835 1.64 62.22 -33.70
CA CYS A 835 1.13 63.02 -32.60
C CYS A 835 -0.15 63.78 -33.00
N LYS A 836 -1.12 63.85 -32.09
CA LYS A 836 -2.30 64.74 -32.17
C LYS A 836 -2.24 65.88 -31.16
N LYS A 837 -1.50 65.73 -30.06
CA LYS A 837 -1.34 66.77 -29.04
C LYS A 837 0.09 66.78 -28.46
N CYS A 838 0.93 67.68 -28.97
CA CYS A 838 2.24 67.93 -28.38
C CYS A 838 2.15 68.68 -27.04
N ARG A 839 3.11 68.45 -26.14
CA ARG A 839 3.26 69.09 -24.82
C ARG A 839 3.57 70.59 -24.92
N TYR A 840 4.25 71.01 -25.99
CA TYR A 840 4.72 72.40 -26.20
C TYR A 840 4.24 73.06 -27.51
N GLY A 841 3.41 72.38 -28.29
CA GLY A 841 2.92 72.81 -29.62
C GLY A 841 3.59 72.08 -30.79
N PHE A 842 3.13 72.36 -32.01
CA PHE A 842 3.64 71.80 -33.28
C PHE A 842 4.45 72.83 -34.06
N ASN A 843 5.50 72.35 -34.75
CA ASN A 843 6.22 73.07 -35.80
C ASN A 843 5.40 73.08 -37.11
N SER A 844 5.79 73.93 -38.07
CA SER A 844 5.11 74.06 -39.37
C SER A 844 5.21 72.83 -40.28
N ASP A 845 6.11 71.89 -40.00
CA ASP A 845 6.21 70.59 -40.67
C ASP A 845 5.35 69.49 -40.01
N GLY A 846 4.69 69.80 -38.88
CA GLY A 846 3.86 68.87 -38.11
C GLY A 846 4.61 68.08 -37.02
N SER A 847 5.89 68.36 -36.75
CA SER A 847 6.64 67.78 -35.63
C SER A 847 6.41 68.51 -34.30
N CYS A 848 6.69 67.89 -33.15
CA CYS A 848 6.55 68.56 -31.84
C CYS A 848 7.70 69.53 -31.48
N ILE A 849 7.37 70.64 -30.81
CA ILE A 849 8.32 71.68 -30.37
C ILE A 849 9.19 71.21 -29.17
N VAL A 850 10.48 71.58 -29.17
CA VAL A 850 11.48 71.34 -28.12
C VAL A 850 12.10 72.68 -27.64
N VAL A 851 12.40 72.85 -26.34
CA VAL A 851 12.73 74.17 -25.72
C VAL A 851 13.85 74.09 -24.68
N SER A 852 14.65 75.17 -24.52
CA SER A 852 15.61 75.35 -23.41
C SER A 852 15.67 76.80 -22.85
N SER A 853 15.17 77.04 -21.62
CA SER A 853 15.43 78.17 -20.64
C SER A 853 15.09 79.66 -20.98
N THR A 854 14.91 80.64 -20.06
CA THR A 854 14.36 80.73 -18.65
C THR A 854 14.03 82.20 -18.27
N ASP A 855 12.80 82.48 -17.83
CA ASP A 855 12.41 83.43 -16.74
C ASP A 855 12.21 84.97 -16.94
N VAL A 856 11.28 85.42 -17.82
CA VAL A 856 10.58 86.74 -17.70
C VAL A 856 9.22 86.49 -17.03
N HIS A 857 8.58 87.48 -16.39
CA HIS A 857 7.30 87.26 -15.70
C HIS A 857 6.10 87.06 -16.64
N ASN A 858 5.22 86.10 -16.33
CA ASN A 858 4.22 85.50 -17.24
C ASN A 858 4.78 85.03 -18.60
N CYS A 859 6.09 84.87 -18.67
CA CYS A 859 6.81 84.43 -19.84
C CYS A 859 7.55 83.12 -19.52
N ILE A 860 7.35 82.15 -20.38
CA ILE A 860 7.94 80.82 -20.30
C ILE A 860 9.44 80.86 -20.68
N ILE A 861 9.88 81.83 -21.51
CA ILE A 861 11.20 81.82 -22.17
C ILE A 861 11.83 83.22 -22.31
N ILE A 862 13.08 83.39 -21.90
CA ILE A 862 13.90 84.62 -22.09
C ILE A 862 14.85 84.52 -23.28
N SER A 863 15.20 85.67 -23.86
CA SER A 863 16.38 85.82 -24.71
C SER A 863 17.72 85.80 -23.91
N PRO A 864 18.64 84.84 -24.15
CA PRO A 864 19.82 84.62 -23.28
C PRO A 864 20.76 85.81 -23.08
N ASN A 865 20.76 86.79 -23.99
CA ASN A 865 21.66 87.95 -23.97
C ASN A 865 20.93 89.29 -23.74
N GLY A 866 19.63 89.28 -23.36
CA GLY A 866 18.87 90.52 -23.12
C GLY A 866 17.51 90.29 -22.46
N LYS A 867 17.07 91.20 -21.59
CA LYS A 867 15.84 91.05 -20.80
C LYS A 867 14.56 91.38 -21.58
N TYR A 868 14.08 90.46 -22.42
CA TYR A 868 12.72 90.47 -22.97
C TYR A 868 12.17 89.05 -23.23
N CYS A 869 10.84 88.93 -23.36
CA CYS A 869 10.13 87.66 -23.48
C CYS A 869 10.15 87.08 -24.91
N LEU A 870 10.30 85.76 -25.01
CA LEU A 870 10.16 84.98 -26.25
C LEU A 870 8.90 84.08 -26.29
N ARG A 871 8.22 83.80 -25.17
CA ARG A 871 6.91 83.11 -25.17
C ARG A 871 6.10 83.32 -23.90
N CYS A 872 4.81 83.61 -24.02
CA CYS A 872 3.90 83.88 -22.90
C CYS A 872 3.18 82.64 -22.37
N ASN A 873 2.62 82.75 -21.16
CA ASN A 873 1.72 81.76 -20.57
C ASN A 873 0.38 81.65 -21.35
N THR A 874 -0.28 80.50 -21.26
CA THR A 874 -1.58 80.22 -21.91
C THR A 874 -2.64 81.28 -21.54
N GLY A 875 -3.46 81.67 -22.52
CA GLY A 875 -4.36 82.81 -22.41
C GLY A 875 -3.68 84.18 -22.61
N PHE A 876 -2.38 84.22 -22.93
CA PHE A 876 -1.63 85.45 -23.26
C PHE A 876 -0.75 85.26 -24.51
N TYR A 877 -0.57 86.34 -25.28
CA TYR A 877 0.30 86.41 -26.47
C TYR A 877 1.39 87.48 -26.30
N ILE A 878 2.41 87.43 -27.16
CA ILE A 878 3.57 88.34 -27.10
C ILE A 878 3.29 89.60 -27.92
N GLU A 879 3.53 90.77 -27.34
CA GLU A 879 3.66 92.01 -28.09
C GLU A 879 4.82 92.85 -27.54
N ASN A 880 5.69 93.34 -28.42
CA ASN A 880 6.86 94.16 -28.09
C ASN A 880 7.73 93.62 -26.92
N GLY A 881 7.86 92.29 -26.83
CA GLY A 881 8.67 91.60 -25.81
C GLY A 881 8.02 91.43 -24.44
N ASN A 882 6.72 91.72 -24.31
CA ASN A 882 5.90 91.52 -23.11
C ASN A 882 4.65 90.67 -23.41
N CYS A 883 3.90 90.26 -22.37
CA CYS A 883 2.77 89.33 -22.48
C CYS A 883 1.41 89.98 -22.17
N LEU A 884 0.44 89.85 -23.08
CA LEU A 884 -0.91 90.45 -23.00
C LEU A 884 -2.02 89.40 -23.22
N PRO A 885 -3.20 89.51 -22.58
CA PRO A 885 -4.22 88.45 -22.57
C PRO A 885 -5.04 88.31 -23.87
N CYS A 886 -5.64 87.12 -24.05
CA CYS A 886 -6.44 86.71 -25.20
C CYS A 886 -7.95 87.06 -25.11
N GLY A 887 -8.66 86.83 -26.24
CA GLY A 887 -10.12 86.93 -26.37
C GLY A 887 -10.92 85.91 -25.55
N GLN A 888 -12.25 86.00 -25.58
CA GLN A 888 -13.09 85.29 -24.62
C GLN A 888 -13.24 83.80 -24.96
N ASN A 889 -13.09 82.94 -23.96
CA ASN A 889 -13.02 81.47 -24.07
C ASN A 889 -11.92 80.97 -25.05
N CYS A 890 -10.90 81.82 -25.28
CA CYS A 890 -9.76 81.54 -26.14
C CYS A 890 -8.51 81.22 -25.31
N LEU A 891 -7.99 80.00 -25.46
CA LEU A 891 -6.81 79.52 -24.75
C LEU A 891 -5.49 79.95 -25.41
N THR A 892 -5.50 80.22 -26.73
CA THR A 892 -4.30 80.64 -27.46
C THR A 892 -4.70 81.52 -28.65
N CYS A 893 -4.11 82.70 -28.74
CA CYS A 893 -4.43 83.74 -29.73
C CYS A 893 -3.16 84.45 -30.21
N ASP A 894 -3.32 85.31 -31.21
CA ASP A 894 -2.50 86.51 -31.39
C ASP A 894 -3.38 87.77 -31.28
N SER A 895 -2.87 88.95 -31.65
CA SER A 895 -3.64 90.19 -31.62
C SER A 895 -4.81 90.23 -32.64
N SER A 896 -4.87 89.28 -33.57
CA SER A 896 -5.78 89.22 -34.71
C SER A 896 -6.80 88.08 -34.70
N GLN A 897 -6.48 86.92 -34.10
CA GLN A 897 -7.37 85.74 -34.10
C GLN A 897 -7.14 84.80 -32.89
N CYS A 898 -8.14 83.97 -32.61
CA CYS A 898 -8.08 82.85 -31.69
C CYS A 898 -7.76 81.55 -32.43
N PHE A 899 -6.68 80.87 -32.02
CA PHE A 899 -6.27 79.60 -32.59
C PHE A 899 -6.89 78.39 -31.89
N ILE A 900 -7.12 78.50 -30.58
CA ILE A 900 -7.61 77.40 -29.74
C ILE A 900 -8.71 77.90 -28.82
N CYS A 901 -9.93 77.42 -29.06
CA CYS A 901 -11.08 77.58 -28.20
C CYS A 901 -11.12 76.54 -27.08
N GLU A 902 -11.79 76.87 -25.97
CA GLU A 902 -12.10 75.93 -24.89
C GLU A 902 -12.97 74.73 -25.35
N ASP A 903 -12.95 73.64 -24.58
CA ASP A 903 -13.67 72.39 -24.90
C ASP A 903 -15.16 72.62 -25.18
N ASN A 904 -15.69 71.97 -26.23
CA ASN A 904 -17.05 72.13 -26.78
C ASN A 904 -17.33 73.47 -27.50
N TYR A 905 -16.33 74.35 -27.65
CA TYR A 905 -16.41 75.54 -28.50
C TYR A 905 -15.54 75.35 -29.76
N ILE A 906 -15.96 76.02 -30.84
CA ILE A 906 -15.27 76.10 -32.13
C ILE A 906 -15.12 77.58 -32.53
N ASN A 907 -14.08 77.91 -33.30
CA ASN A 907 -13.81 79.28 -33.72
C ASN A 907 -14.99 79.86 -34.52
N ASP A 908 -15.41 81.08 -34.19
CA ASP A 908 -16.50 81.73 -34.91
C ASP A 908 -16.01 82.19 -36.29
N LYS A 909 -16.55 81.57 -37.35
CA LYS A 909 -16.22 81.93 -38.75
C LYS A 909 -16.72 83.34 -39.15
N SER A 910 -17.34 84.09 -38.24
CA SER A 910 -17.75 85.49 -38.41
C SER A 910 -16.99 86.50 -37.53
N ASP A 911 -16.35 86.06 -36.44
CA ASP A 911 -15.39 86.84 -35.64
C ASP A 911 -14.30 85.92 -35.08
N GLU A 912 -13.23 85.78 -35.85
CA GLU A 912 -12.16 84.80 -35.62
C GLU A 912 -11.36 85.03 -34.32
N LYS A 913 -11.67 86.08 -33.53
CA LYS A 913 -11.08 86.33 -32.20
C LYS A 913 -11.79 85.59 -31.05
N ASN A 914 -12.98 85.04 -31.29
CA ASN A 914 -13.88 84.49 -30.27
C ASN A 914 -14.46 83.12 -30.66
N CYS A 915 -15.05 82.43 -29.69
CA CYS A 915 -15.37 81.00 -29.76
C CYS A 915 -16.84 80.69 -29.44
N ILE A 916 -17.50 79.83 -30.24
CA ILE A 916 -18.95 79.51 -30.16
C ILE A 916 -19.24 78.01 -30.11
N GLN A 917 -20.43 77.62 -29.61
CA GLN A 917 -20.84 76.21 -29.45
C GLN A 917 -22.10 75.89 -30.30
N ASN A 918 -22.04 74.90 -31.20
CA ASN A 918 -23.16 74.52 -32.07
C ASN A 918 -23.23 73.02 -32.41
N PHE A 919 -24.31 72.35 -31.98
CA PHE A 919 -24.45 70.89 -31.99
C PHE A 919 -24.97 70.25 -33.30
N THR A 920 -25.55 71.02 -34.23
CA THR A 920 -26.08 70.48 -35.50
C THR A 920 -25.01 70.32 -36.57
N VAL A 921 -23.95 71.13 -36.52
CA VAL A 921 -22.75 71.00 -37.36
C VAL A 921 -21.84 69.90 -36.82
N CYS A 922 -21.76 69.77 -35.49
CA CYS A 922 -20.98 68.74 -34.83
C CYS A 922 -21.58 68.35 -33.49
N SER A 923 -21.82 67.06 -33.25
CA SER A 923 -22.43 66.61 -31.98
C SER A 923 -21.46 66.61 -30.80
N PHE A 924 -20.14 66.70 -31.03
CA PHE A 924 -19.12 66.88 -29.99
C PHE A 924 -17.83 67.45 -30.57
N SER A 925 -17.36 68.59 -30.04
CA SER A 925 -16.16 69.30 -30.51
C SER A 925 -15.13 69.54 -29.41
N LYS A 926 -13.85 69.61 -29.79
CA LYS A 926 -12.74 69.88 -28.88
C LYS A 926 -11.59 70.56 -29.62
N ASN A 927 -11.05 71.66 -29.07
CA ASN A 927 -9.98 72.46 -29.69
C ASN A 927 -10.26 72.78 -31.17
N ASN A 928 -11.45 73.33 -31.49
CA ASN A 928 -11.90 73.63 -32.87
C ASN A 928 -12.15 72.42 -33.81
N ILE A 929 -11.93 71.17 -33.37
CA ILE A 929 -12.13 69.96 -34.19
C ILE A 929 -13.47 69.31 -33.86
N CYS A 930 -14.23 68.94 -34.89
CA CYS A 930 -15.40 68.09 -34.79
C CYS A 930 -15.02 66.61 -34.69
N LEU A 931 -15.46 65.94 -33.62
CA LEU A 931 -15.09 64.56 -33.33
C LEU A 931 -16.24 63.55 -33.49
N LYS A 932 -17.49 64.02 -33.66
CA LYS A 932 -18.65 63.13 -33.84
C LYS A 932 -19.75 63.78 -34.68
N CYS A 933 -20.19 63.06 -35.71
CA CYS A 933 -21.32 63.44 -36.53
C CYS A 933 -22.66 62.88 -36.04
N PRO A 934 -23.78 63.54 -36.45
CA PRO A 934 -25.11 62.95 -36.40
C PRO A 934 -25.22 61.65 -37.21
N GLN A 935 -26.26 60.85 -36.93
CA GLN A 935 -26.52 59.58 -37.60
C GLN A 935 -26.69 59.74 -39.13
N GLY A 936 -26.16 58.80 -39.92
CA GLY A 936 -26.25 58.81 -41.38
C GLY A 936 -25.43 59.90 -42.09
N LYS A 937 -24.61 60.64 -41.32
CA LYS A 937 -23.64 61.64 -41.80
C LYS A 937 -22.22 61.19 -41.50
N MET A 938 -21.30 61.51 -42.41
CA MET A 938 -19.87 61.26 -42.27
C MET A 938 -19.13 62.53 -41.83
N ILE A 939 -18.01 62.36 -41.13
CA ILE A 939 -17.08 63.46 -40.79
C ILE A 939 -16.49 64.02 -42.08
N ASP A 940 -16.52 65.35 -42.20
CA ASP A 940 -15.87 66.03 -43.33
C ASP A 940 -14.35 65.86 -43.24
N SER A 941 -13.66 65.80 -44.39
CA SER A 941 -12.25 65.41 -44.46
C SER A 941 -11.31 66.33 -43.66
N ASP A 942 -11.66 67.60 -43.46
CA ASP A 942 -10.92 68.55 -42.60
C ASP A 942 -11.25 68.45 -41.10
N HIS A 943 -12.23 67.61 -40.75
CA HIS A 943 -12.76 67.39 -39.40
C HIS A 943 -13.30 68.67 -38.73
N THR A 944 -13.76 69.66 -39.51
CA THR A 944 -14.42 70.86 -38.98
C THR A 944 -15.96 70.74 -38.95
N GLY A 945 -16.54 69.72 -39.60
CA GLY A 945 -17.98 69.52 -39.73
C GLY A 945 -18.40 68.14 -40.22
N CYS A 946 -19.68 68.02 -40.60
CA CYS A 946 -20.38 66.77 -40.92
C CYS A 946 -21.39 66.92 -42.09
N SER A 947 -20.92 67.09 -43.32
CA SER A 947 -21.78 67.48 -44.46
C SER A 947 -22.29 66.30 -45.32
N THR A 948 -21.53 65.23 -45.50
CA THR A 948 -21.80 64.14 -46.47
C THR A 948 -22.62 62.96 -45.87
N SER A 949 -23.40 62.23 -46.67
CA SER A 949 -24.35 61.18 -46.22
C SER A 949 -24.11 59.78 -46.81
N CYS A 950 -24.52 58.73 -46.08
CA CYS A 950 -24.42 57.31 -46.45
C CYS A 950 -25.44 56.85 -47.53
N VAL A 951 -25.25 55.63 -48.07
CA VAL A 951 -26.17 54.95 -48.99
C VAL A 951 -27.45 54.43 -48.32
N ASP A 952 -28.53 54.34 -49.10
CA ASP A 952 -29.86 53.94 -48.64
C ASP A 952 -29.89 52.53 -48.01
N GLY A 953 -30.69 52.41 -46.95
CA GLY A 953 -30.78 51.18 -46.15
C GLY A 953 -29.57 50.90 -45.25
N CYS A 954 -28.54 51.75 -45.26
CA CYS A 954 -27.36 51.61 -44.41
C CYS A 954 -27.49 52.41 -43.10
N TYR A 955 -27.09 51.82 -41.98
CA TYR A 955 -27.05 52.50 -40.67
C TYR A 955 -25.67 53.10 -40.38
N LEU A 956 -24.60 52.39 -40.76
CA LEU A 956 -23.21 52.81 -40.64
C LEU A 956 -22.45 52.39 -41.90
N CYS A 957 -21.88 53.38 -42.61
CA CYS A 957 -21.11 53.17 -43.84
C CYS A 957 -19.65 53.63 -43.66
N GLN A 958 -18.71 52.88 -44.24
CA GLN A 958 -17.30 53.28 -44.30
C GLN A 958 -17.01 54.19 -45.50
N ASP A 959 -17.74 53.99 -46.59
CA ASP A 959 -17.72 54.80 -47.81
C ASP A 959 -19.15 54.91 -48.40
N ASN A 960 -19.32 55.65 -49.50
CA ASN A 960 -20.63 55.86 -50.14
C ASN A 960 -21.05 54.69 -51.07
N THR A 961 -20.53 53.48 -50.87
CA THR A 961 -20.88 52.27 -51.63
C THR A 961 -20.98 50.99 -50.79
N ASN A 962 -20.17 50.86 -49.74
CA ASN A 962 -20.12 49.70 -48.85
C ASN A 962 -20.84 49.98 -47.54
N CYS A 963 -21.73 49.06 -47.15
CA CYS A 963 -22.43 49.14 -45.88
C CYS A 963 -21.89 48.12 -44.88
N ASP A 964 -21.41 48.59 -43.74
CA ASP A 964 -20.95 47.71 -42.67
C ASP A 964 -22.13 47.10 -41.92
N ILE A 965 -23.09 47.95 -41.55
CA ILE A 965 -24.27 47.58 -40.77
C ILE A 965 -25.52 48.05 -41.52
N CYS A 966 -26.26 47.09 -42.08
CA CYS A 966 -27.58 47.34 -42.66
C CYS A 966 -28.58 47.77 -41.57
N ASN A 967 -29.47 48.69 -41.93
CA ASN A 967 -30.51 49.18 -41.05
C ASN A 967 -31.61 48.11 -40.88
N ILE A 968 -31.44 47.27 -39.86
CA ILE A 968 -32.39 46.20 -39.51
C ILE A 968 -33.79 46.73 -39.20
N SER A 969 -33.93 48.00 -38.78
CA SER A 969 -35.23 48.65 -38.56
C SER A 969 -36.00 48.91 -39.86
N ALA A 970 -35.33 48.83 -41.02
CA ALA A 970 -35.93 48.83 -42.35
C ALA A 970 -36.08 47.41 -42.95
N ASN A 971 -35.91 46.36 -42.13
CA ASN A 971 -35.90 44.95 -42.53
C ASN A 971 -34.85 44.60 -43.61
N ALA A 972 -33.75 45.35 -43.65
CA ALA A 972 -32.63 45.12 -44.56
C ALA A 972 -31.59 44.14 -43.97
N ILE A 973 -31.28 43.09 -44.74
CA ILE A 973 -30.29 42.05 -44.43
C ILE A 973 -29.06 42.23 -45.31
N LYS A 974 -27.87 41.90 -44.80
CA LYS A 974 -26.62 42.02 -45.55
C LYS A 974 -26.49 40.87 -46.57
N SER A 975 -26.52 41.22 -47.84
CA SER A 975 -26.23 40.33 -48.97
C SER A 975 -24.81 40.62 -49.46
N SER A 976 -23.83 39.91 -48.91
CA SER A 976 -22.39 40.15 -49.08
C SER A 976 -21.94 41.56 -48.64
N THR A 977 -21.82 42.53 -49.55
CA THR A 977 -21.38 43.91 -49.28
C THR A 977 -22.51 44.95 -49.31
N THR A 978 -23.72 44.56 -49.73
CA THR A 978 -24.88 45.46 -49.86
C THR A 978 -26.05 44.99 -49.00
N CYS A 979 -27.08 45.84 -48.85
CA CYS A 979 -28.23 45.58 -48.00
C CYS A 979 -29.49 45.35 -48.85
N SER A 980 -30.17 44.22 -48.63
CA SER A 980 -31.40 43.84 -49.33
C SER A 980 -32.55 43.64 -48.34
N VAL A 981 -33.70 44.28 -48.58
CA VAL A 981 -34.88 44.15 -47.72
C VAL A 981 -35.61 42.85 -48.01
N THR A 982 -35.90 42.07 -46.97
CA THR A 982 -36.63 40.79 -47.09
C THR A 982 -38.13 40.96 -46.87
N SER A 983 -38.94 40.27 -47.68
CA SER A 983 -40.40 40.33 -47.61
C SER A 983 -40.98 39.32 -46.62
N ASN A 984 -42.11 39.69 -46.01
CA ASN A 984 -42.90 38.87 -45.08
C ASN A 984 -42.19 38.47 -43.75
N SER A 985 -41.11 39.17 -43.39
CA SER A 985 -40.44 39.07 -42.08
C SER A 985 -40.88 40.17 -41.11
N ILE A 986 -40.95 39.86 -39.80
CA ILE A 986 -41.11 40.85 -38.72
C ILE A 986 -39.74 41.39 -38.29
N ASN A 987 -38.82 40.46 -38.01
CA ASN A 987 -37.53 40.73 -37.40
C ASN A 987 -36.44 40.03 -38.21
N VAL A 988 -35.38 40.78 -38.51
CA VAL A 988 -34.21 40.32 -39.24
C VAL A 988 -32.94 40.67 -38.48
N SER A 989 -31.89 39.85 -38.62
CA SER A 989 -30.52 40.26 -38.34
C SER A 989 -29.86 40.74 -39.64
N ASN A 990 -28.64 41.26 -39.53
CA ASN A 990 -27.79 41.44 -40.71
C ASN A 990 -27.43 40.11 -41.42
N SER A 991 -27.69 38.94 -40.81
CA SER A 991 -27.32 37.61 -41.31
C SER A 991 -28.48 36.71 -41.74
N GLY A 992 -29.75 37.06 -41.47
CA GLY A 992 -30.91 36.24 -41.87
C GLY A 992 -32.23 36.67 -41.24
N ILE A 993 -33.33 36.08 -41.73
CA ILE A 993 -34.67 36.29 -41.15
C ILE A 993 -34.74 35.52 -39.83
N ILE A 994 -35.04 36.22 -38.74
CA ILE A 994 -35.24 35.61 -37.42
C ILE A 994 -36.69 35.16 -37.27
N GLN A 995 -37.65 35.97 -37.75
CA GLN A 995 -39.07 35.73 -37.53
C GLN A 995 -39.94 36.20 -38.70
N CYS A 996 -40.84 35.33 -39.15
CA CYS A 996 -41.83 35.61 -40.18
C CYS A 996 -43.08 36.32 -39.63
N LEU A 997 -43.83 37.01 -40.50
CA LEU A 997 -45.14 37.57 -40.17
C LEU A 997 -46.13 36.49 -39.72
N PRO A 998 -47.10 36.81 -38.84
CA PRO A 998 -48.12 35.85 -38.42
C PRO A 998 -48.92 35.35 -39.64
N GLY A 999 -49.17 34.05 -39.71
CA GLY A 999 -49.72 33.38 -40.90
C GLY A 999 -48.68 32.94 -41.92
N TYR A 1000 -47.38 33.11 -41.63
CA TYR A 1000 -46.26 32.54 -42.37
C TYR A 1000 -45.31 31.82 -41.39
N TYR A 1001 -44.69 30.73 -41.85
CA TYR A 1001 -43.65 29.99 -41.12
C TYR A 1001 -42.33 29.99 -41.92
N LEU A 1002 -41.21 29.80 -41.22
CA LEU A 1002 -39.90 29.71 -41.86
C LEU A 1002 -39.73 28.30 -42.46
N SER A 1003 -39.55 28.21 -43.78
CA SER A 1003 -39.26 26.95 -44.47
C SER A 1003 -37.80 26.51 -44.27
N GLU A 1004 -37.48 25.25 -44.61
CA GLU A 1004 -36.11 24.73 -44.59
C GLU A 1004 -35.15 25.49 -45.52
N THR A 1005 -35.68 26.23 -46.51
CA THR A 1005 -34.92 27.15 -47.38
C THR A 1005 -34.72 28.55 -46.77
N SER A 1006 -35.00 28.74 -45.48
CA SER A 1006 -34.87 30.01 -44.75
C SER A 1006 -35.73 31.16 -45.32
N THR A 1007 -36.91 30.84 -45.84
CA THR A 1007 -37.86 31.80 -46.43
C THR A 1007 -39.25 31.71 -45.78
N CYS A 1008 -39.92 32.86 -45.61
CA CYS A 1008 -41.24 32.90 -45.00
C CYS A 1008 -42.35 32.43 -45.95
N THR A 1009 -42.96 31.28 -45.66
CA THR A 1009 -43.95 30.58 -46.49
C THR A 1009 -45.32 30.57 -45.81
N SER A 1010 -46.42 30.74 -46.56
CA SER A 1010 -47.75 30.95 -45.96
C SER A 1010 -48.33 29.67 -45.33
N CYS A 1011 -48.97 29.81 -44.17
CA CYS A 1011 -49.67 28.73 -43.46
C CYS A 1011 -50.98 28.29 -44.11
N ASN A 1012 -51.58 29.12 -44.95
CA ASN A 1012 -52.88 28.87 -45.58
C ASN A 1012 -52.75 28.33 -47.02
N SER A 1013 -51.59 27.76 -47.38
CA SER A 1013 -51.35 27.14 -48.69
C SER A 1013 -51.54 25.63 -48.64
N GLY A 1014 -52.31 25.08 -49.59
CA GLY A 1014 -52.65 23.66 -49.64
C GLY A 1014 -53.77 23.26 -48.67
N GLU A 1015 -54.08 21.96 -48.60
CA GLU A 1015 -55.20 21.36 -47.84
C GLU A 1015 -55.11 21.54 -46.30
N LEU A 1016 -54.12 22.31 -45.81
CA LEU A 1016 -53.91 22.57 -44.38
C LEU A 1016 -55.05 23.43 -43.78
N HIS A 1017 -55.56 24.43 -44.50
CA HIS A 1017 -56.63 25.34 -44.06
C HIS A 1017 -56.37 26.02 -42.70
N CYS A 1018 -55.13 26.44 -42.46
CA CYS A 1018 -54.66 27.00 -41.19
C CYS A 1018 -54.41 28.50 -41.26
N MET A 1019 -54.88 29.22 -40.24
CA MET A 1019 -54.67 30.66 -40.10
C MET A 1019 -53.30 30.97 -39.46
N THR A 1020 -52.84 30.12 -38.54
CA THR A 1020 -51.47 30.15 -38.01
C THR A 1020 -50.90 28.74 -37.88
N CYS A 1021 -49.61 28.58 -38.15
CA CYS A 1021 -48.90 27.30 -38.14
C CYS A 1021 -47.43 27.47 -37.77
N TYR A 1022 -46.76 26.37 -37.45
CA TYR A 1022 -45.33 26.30 -37.18
C TYR A 1022 -44.77 24.95 -37.66
N SER A 1023 -43.48 24.90 -37.99
CA SER A 1023 -42.81 23.68 -38.45
C SER A 1023 -42.13 22.97 -37.29
N VAL A 1024 -42.33 21.65 -37.17
CA VAL A 1024 -41.63 20.78 -36.21
C VAL A 1024 -41.22 19.50 -36.94
N SER A 1025 -39.93 19.17 -36.91
CA SER A 1025 -39.38 17.93 -37.49
C SER A 1025 -39.87 17.66 -38.92
N SER A 1026 -39.80 18.70 -39.77
CA SER A 1026 -40.23 18.72 -41.17
C SER A 1026 -41.73 18.49 -41.43
N ASN A 1027 -42.58 18.53 -40.39
CA ASN A 1027 -44.04 18.57 -40.52
C ASN A 1027 -44.60 19.94 -40.09
N VAL A 1028 -45.60 20.45 -40.81
CA VAL A 1028 -46.30 21.69 -40.45
C VAL A 1028 -47.46 21.37 -39.52
N VAL A 1029 -47.43 21.92 -38.31
CA VAL A 1029 -48.48 21.78 -37.29
C VAL A 1029 -49.23 23.10 -37.18
N CYS A 1030 -50.55 23.04 -37.14
CA CYS A 1030 -51.37 24.24 -37.05
C CYS A 1030 -51.63 24.65 -35.60
N SER A 1031 -51.58 25.95 -35.34
CA SER A 1031 -51.90 26.56 -34.05
C SER A 1031 -53.24 27.30 -34.05
N SER A 1032 -53.80 27.62 -35.23
CA SER A 1032 -55.22 27.96 -35.39
C SER A 1032 -55.72 27.63 -36.79
N CYS A 1033 -56.99 27.28 -36.88
CA CYS A 1033 -57.70 26.97 -38.12
C CYS A 1033 -58.36 28.21 -38.72
N ALA A 1034 -58.57 28.21 -40.03
CA ALA A 1034 -59.39 29.23 -40.71
C ALA A 1034 -60.85 29.17 -40.25
N ASP A 1035 -61.59 30.28 -40.41
CA ASP A 1035 -63.00 30.35 -40.02
C ASP A 1035 -63.84 29.29 -40.74
N GLY A 1036 -64.64 28.57 -39.96
CA GLY A 1036 -65.39 27.39 -40.43
C GLY A 1036 -64.68 26.05 -40.25
N TYR A 1037 -63.43 26.03 -39.76
CA TYR A 1037 -62.67 24.81 -39.50
C TYR A 1037 -62.36 24.64 -37.99
N ILE A 1038 -62.22 23.38 -37.56
CA ILE A 1038 -61.94 22.94 -36.18
C ILE A 1038 -60.63 22.14 -36.17
N MET A 1039 -59.86 22.30 -35.11
CA MET A 1039 -58.59 21.61 -34.91
C MET A 1039 -58.80 20.20 -34.36
N THR A 1040 -58.19 19.20 -34.99
CA THR A 1040 -58.10 17.84 -34.47
C THR A 1040 -56.99 17.73 -33.42
N THR A 1041 -57.00 16.67 -32.61
CA THR A 1041 -55.93 16.36 -31.64
C THR A 1041 -54.56 16.09 -32.29
N SER A 1042 -54.51 15.87 -33.61
CA SER A 1042 -53.28 15.76 -34.41
C SER A 1042 -52.75 17.10 -34.94
N GLY A 1043 -53.40 18.23 -34.65
CA GLY A 1043 -52.94 19.56 -35.08
C GLY A 1043 -53.26 19.92 -36.54
N THR A 1044 -54.28 19.27 -37.13
CA THR A 1044 -54.79 19.53 -38.49
C THR A 1044 -56.21 20.12 -38.44
N CYS A 1045 -56.62 20.86 -39.47
CA CYS A 1045 -57.90 21.61 -39.48
C CYS A 1045 -58.93 20.98 -40.42
N VAL A 1046 -60.15 20.72 -39.92
CA VAL A 1046 -61.25 20.06 -40.66
C VAL A 1046 -62.54 20.88 -40.61
N SER A 1047 -63.42 20.82 -41.62
CA SER A 1047 -64.65 21.62 -41.69
C SER A 1047 -65.57 21.36 -40.47
N LYS A 1048 -66.19 22.42 -39.93
CA LYS A 1048 -67.17 22.34 -38.84
C LYS A 1048 -68.39 21.46 -39.19
N GLU A 1049 -68.74 21.37 -40.46
CA GLU A 1049 -69.84 20.53 -40.96
C GLU A 1049 -69.48 19.04 -40.85
N SER A 1050 -68.19 18.70 -41.06
CA SER A 1050 -67.71 17.32 -40.97
C SER A 1050 -67.71 16.73 -39.55
N VAL A 1051 -67.90 17.57 -38.53
CA VAL A 1051 -67.96 17.20 -37.11
C VAL A 1051 -69.23 17.71 -36.41
N SER A 1052 -70.29 17.98 -37.18
CA SER A 1052 -71.63 18.38 -36.68
C SER A 1052 -71.61 19.55 -35.67
N CYS A 1053 -70.78 20.56 -35.93
CA CYS A 1053 -70.61 21.70 -35.03
C CYS A 1053 -71.38 22.95 -35.51
N LYS A 1054 -72.35 23.38 -34.69
CA LYS A 1054 -73.18 24.57 -34.96
C LYS A 1054 -72.39 25.86 -34.78
N GLN A 1055 -71.65 25.99 -33.67
CA GLN A 1055 -70.88 27.19 -33.33
C GLN A 1055 -69.43 26.88 -32.97
N VAL A 1056 -68.51 27.47 -33.74
CA VAL A 1056 -67.06 27.39 -33.53
C VAL A 1056 -66.56 28.69 -32.92
N SER A 1057 -65.61 28.61 -32.00
CA SER A 1057 -64.79 29.74 -31.56
C SER A 1057 -63.39 29.25 -31.25
N LYS A 1058 -62.36 30.04 -31.56
CA LYS A 1058 -60.94 29.69 -31.32
C LYS A 1058 -60.57 28.27 -31.78
N SER A 1059 -60.96 27.92 -33.02
CA SER A 1059 -60.70 26.60 -33.64
C SER A 1059 -61.28 25.38 -32.89
N THR A 1060 -62.19 25.57 -31.92
CA THR A 1060 -62.87 24.50 -31.18
C THR A 1060 -64.38 24.62 -31.29
N CYS A 1061 -65.08 23.48 -31.28
CA CYS A 1061 -66.54 23.48 -31.22
C CYS A 1061 -67.01 23.90 -29.83
N LEU A 1062 -67.86 24.93 -29.74
CA LEU A 1062 -68.50 25.36 -28.49
C LEU A 1062 -69.92 24.80 -28.35
N ILE A 1063 -70.64 24.65 -29.46
CA ILE A 1063 -72.01 24.11 -29.49
C ILE A 1063 -72.08 23.12 -30.65
N CYS A 1064 -72.21 21.84 -30.32
CA CYS A 1064 -72.59 20.80 -31.27
C CYS A 1064 -74.07 20.99 -31.66
N ASP A 1065 -74.47 20.57 -32.85
CA ASP A 1065 -75.90 20.49 -33.16
C ASP A 1065 -76.56 19.35 -32.37
N ASP A 1066 -77.64 19.66 -31.64
CA ASP A 1066 -78.52 18.66 -31.03
C ASP A 1066 -79.43 18.05 -32.11
N SER A 1067 -78.88 17.05 -32.83
CA SER A 1067 -79.61 16.21 -33.80
C SER A 1067 -79.00 14.82 -33.90
#